data_AF-A0A2E9AS59-F1
#
_entry.id   AF-A0A2E9AS59-F1
#
_cell.length_a   1.000
_cell.length_b   1.000
_cell.length_c   1.000
_cell.angle_alpha   90.00
_cell.angle_beta   90.00
_cell.angle_gamma   90.00
#
_symmetry.space_group_name_H-M   'P 1'
#
loop_
_entity.id
_entity.type
_entity.pdbx_description
1 polymer ?
#
loop_
_entity_poly.entity_id
_entity_poly.type
_entity_poly.pdbx_seq_one_letter_code
_entity_poly.pdbx_strand_id
1 'polypeptide(L)'
;MGDAPVLSLEGDLLVTFSDENFGLAVREDSRELKVALDVAIAAVVDSGEYDAIYGVWFDGAVTLADDADAMTGTAYPTPTEGSTLTAVLESGDLKLCTDPFYPPFESYDADGNVEGFDADMADAIVDEIAAHYMGTDNPMFQAPEPTTTTIKLGFLNDASGPIAQFAAPFTFAWQAAMADLNAMGDDYVFEVIEADSGCDGTMAQTAAQSLIDAGVVAVAGAACSGASMGANALLSAAGIPMISYASTSPALSDATAHPHFYRIVPSDALQGQAVADMIAASGVSNTAVIHMTNSYGAGLADSAAANLGADNVCVQIGYEETATDFQSAVQSVIDEGCDSVFLASYSSDGAMIVETMAVLGAAVPTFSADGMAGEASLEDYTNPAAANGLQVTKPRAAAGGGSTAFTDACAADDICSTGIYQSEAYDTVMMIGHAAMMEDGENMGTHVPMVGSGDGYAGETGTHVFLDNGDVGGSGYDVCTFHHVPTYGEYFNCDRAWAAGAGLLDVDWMGATVKIGFLNDASGPIAVYGPGFVAASQIAIGLANTIGYSNGVQFEIVYADSGCDGTMGATAAQALIDAGVWGAVGAACSGASMGANSLLSAAGIPQVSYASTSPALSDATAYPGFFRVVPSDAFQGSVVADVMTADGMDNVAVIHMTNAYGSGLADAFVANMDASSICTQIGYAEDTTDHSGNVQSIIDAGCTSVMMVSYASDGAAIIEEMASQGYSGAIYGADGIAEEGLAADMTDKSLVDGIIATKPAAAGAPGEVALTFAYLCSMSPDCAGGIYTAEAFDAVTIVAFAAFTALANPGLDANMAVAGTGQEWNGASGTISFLANGDVPAAGFCIGEFSHDASADTVSYDCTRSWDPVNGITTA
;
A
#
# COMPACT_ATOMS: atom_id res chain seq x y z
N MET A 1 17.67 56.12 28.78
CA MET A 1 17.38 56.82 27.51
C MET A 1 15.87 56.76 27.36
N GLY A 2 15.28 57.25 26.30
CA GLY A 2 13.86 56.95 26.10
C GLY A 2 13.12 58.00 25.29
N ASP A 3 12.01 57.53 24.74
CA ASP A 3 10.95 58.38 24.25
C ASP A 3 10.43 59.27 25.39
N ALA A 4 10.55 60.57 25.22
CA ALA A 4 10.17 61.54 26.24
C ALA A 4 8.65 61.53 26.55
N PRO A 5 8.18 61.99 27.74
CA PRO A 5 8.91 62.54 28.88
C PRO A 5 8.61 61.85 30.23
N VAL A 6 9.62 61.63 31.07
CA VAL A 6 9.41 61.59 32.52
C VAL A 6 10.29 62.64 33.21
N LEU A 7 9.61 63.68 33.69
CA LEU A 7 10.10 64.77 34.55
C LEU A 7 10.40 64.26 35.96
N SER A 8 11.50 64.75 36.56
CA SER A 8 11.41 65.51 37.82
C SER A 8 12.75 66.16 38.23
N LEU A 9 12.83 67.48 38.11
CA LEU A 9 13.32 68.38 39.17
C LEU A 9 12.30 69.54 39.26
N GLU A 10 11.92 69.93 40.48
CA GLU A 10 10.86 70.91 40.76
C GLU A 10 10.90 72.17 39.85
N GLY A 11 9.79 72.43 39.14
CA GLY A 11 9.45 73.77 38.62
C GLY A 11 9.27 73.88 37.10
N ASP A 12 7.99 74.05 36.70
CA ASP A 12 7.43 74.44 35.39
C ASP A 12 7.46 73.43 34.21
N LEU A 13 6.26 73.18 33.67
CA LEU A 13 5.92 72.22 32.60
C LEU A 13 5.61 72.98 31.29
N LEU A 14 6.13 72.53 30.13
CA LEU A 14 5.67 72.93 28.79
C LEU A 14 5.62 71.66 27.90
N VAL A 15 4.51 71.17 27.31
CA VAL A 15 3.61 71.59 26.20
C VAL A 15 4.22 71.67 24.77
N THR A 16 4.93 70.64 24.26
CA THR A 16 4.73 69.98 22.93
C THR A 16 5.80 68.91 22.62
N PHE A 17 5.41 67.78 22.01
CA PHE A 17 6.28 66.70 21.46
C PHE A 17 5.93 66.44 19.99
N SER A 18 6.91 66.14 19.13
CA SER A 18 6.69 65.63 17.76
C SER A 18 7.92 64.86 17.23
N ASP A 19 7.61 63.81 16.45
CA ASP A 19 8.41 62.80 15.70
C ASP A 19 9.61 62.17 16.45
N GLU A 20 9.48 60.87 16.74
CA GLU A 20 10.36 60.02 17.56
C GLU A 20 11.82 60.01 17.09
N ASN A 21 12.67 60.70 17.84
CA ASN A 21 14.13 60.56 17.81
C ASN A 21 14.58 60.13 19.22
N PHE A 22 15.17 58.93 19.35
CA PHE A 22 15.78 58.46 20.59
C PHE A 22 16.95 59.38 21.00
N GLY A 23 17.03 59.80 22.27
CA GLY A 23 18.09 60.71 22.70
C GLY A 23 18.27 60.87 24.20
N LEU A 24 19.35 61.57 24.58
CA LEU A 24 19.68 61.88 25.97
C LEU A 24 19.43 63.36 26.28
N ALA A 25 18.56 63.61 27.26
CA ALA A 25 18.36 64.95 27.79
C ALA A 25 19.42 65.29 28.85
N VAL A 26 20.11 66.42 28.67
CA VAL A 26 21.16 66.89 29.58
C VAL A 26 20.79 68.28 30.13
N ARG A 27 21.08 68.54 31.41
CA ARG A 27 20.83 69.84 32.07
C ARG A 27 21.52 70.99 31.31
N GLU A 28 20.85 72.11 31.12
CA GLU A 28 21.27 73.22 30.23
C GLU A 28 22.67 73.79 30.53
N ASP A 29 23.11 73.74 31.79
CA ASP A 29 24.44 74.17 32.24
C ASP A 29 25.54 73.11 32.07
N SER A 30 25.22 71.89 31.66
CA SER A 30 26.14 70.74 31.54
C SER A 30 26.69 70.58 30.12
N ARG A 31 27.14 71.68 29.52
CA ARG A 31 27.57 71.73 28.11
C ARG A 31 28.70 70.75 27.77
N GLU A 32 29.68 70.61 28.65
CA GLU A 32 30.80 69.68 28.43
C GLU A 32 30.33 68.22 28.44
N LEU A 33 29.42 67.86 29.35
CA LEU A 33 28.86 66.51 29.39
C LEU A 33 28.04 66.22 28.12
N LYS A 34 27.24 67.19 27.65
CA LYS A 34 26.51 67.03 26.39
C LYS A 34 27.46 66.76 25.21
N VAL A 35 28.55 67.53 25.08
CA VAL A 35 29.51 67.32 23.98
C VAL A 35 30.20 65.95 24.10
N ALA A 36 30.51 65.49 25.32
CA ALA A 36 31.07 64.15 25.52
C ALA A 36 30.09 63.03 25.12
N LEU A 37 28.80 63.19 25.44
CA LEU A 37 27.74 62.26 25.04
C LEU A 37 27.53 62.25 23.52
N ASP A 38 27.49 63.42 22.86
CA ASP A 38 27.34 63.51 21.41
C ASP A 38 28.45 62.70 20.68
N VAL A 39 29.69 62.81 21.16
CA VAL A 39 30.84 62.12 20.57
C VAL A 39 30.83 60.62 20.86
N ALA A 40 30.43 60.23 22.07
CA ALA A 40 30.33 58.82 22.45
C ALA A 40 29.24 58.08 21.67
N ILE A 41 28.06 58.70 21.51
CA ILE A 41 26.98 58.13 20.69
C ILE A 41 27.45 57.92 19.25
N ALA A 42 28.11 58.92 18.66
CA ALA A 42 28.66 58.79 17.31
C ALA A 42 29.70 57.65 17.22
N ALA A 43 30.55 57.50 18.23
CA ALA A 43 31.55 56.44 18.27
C ALA A 43 30.94 55.04 18.43
N VAL A 44 29.90 54.87 19.26
CA VAL A 44 29.13 53.61 19.42
C VAL A 44 28.41 53.23 18.11
N VAL A 45 27.93 54.21 17.35
CA VAL A 45 27.34 53.97 16.02
C VAL A 45 28.43 53.61 15.00
N ASP A 46 29.50 54.40 14.91
CA ASP A 46 30.57 54.22 13.94
C ASP A 46 31.36 52.90 14.14
N SER A 47 31.41 52.39 15.38
CA SER A 47 32.06 51.14 15.72
C SER A 47 31.25 49.89 15.32
N GLY A 48 29.96 50.06 15.00
CA GLY A 48 29.00 48.97 14.78
C GLY A 48 28.47 48.34 16.06
N GLU A 49 28.80 48.90 17.24
CA GLU A 49 28.31 48.44 18.54
C GLU A 49 26.80 48.63 18.68
N TYR A 50 26.27 49.75 18.17
CA TYR A 50 24.83 49.97 18.06
C TYR A 50 24.12 48.81 17.33
N ASP A 51 24.67 48.37 16.20
CA ASP A 51 24.05 47.30 15.40
C ASP A 51 24.07 45.97 16.15
N ALA A 52 25.13 45.72 16.92
CA ALA A 52 25.24 44.52 17.77
C ALA A 52 24.22 44.53 18.91
N ILE A 53 24.04 45.68 19.59
CA ILE A 53 23.03 45.85 20.64
C ILE A 53 21.62 45.74 20.06
N TYR A 54 21.36 46.41 18.93
CA TYR A 54 20.06 46.36 18.27
C TYR A 54 19.68 44.93 17.85
N GLY A 55 20.63 44.16 17.31
CA GLY A 55 20.41 42.78 16.88
C GLY A 55 20.09 41.80 18.01
N VAL A 56 20.34 42.15 19.29
CA VAL A 56 19.91 41.35 20.45
C VAL A 56 18.44 41.60 20.78
N TRP A 57 17.96 42.83 20.61
CA TRP A 57 16.64 43.25 21.10
C TRP A 57 15.57 43.36 20.01
N PHE A 58 15.96 43.43 18.74
CA PHE A 58 15.03 43.65 17.62
C PHE A 58 15.38 42.82 16.39
N ASP A 59 14.35 42.29 15.74
CA ASP A 59 14.46 41.68 14.42
C ASP A 59 14.53 42.73 13.29
N GLY A 60 15.37 42.47 12.28
CA GLY A 60 15.45 43.27 11.06
C GLY A 60 16.68 44.20 11.00
N ALA A 61 16.72 45.05 9.97
CA ALA A 61 17.86 45.93 9.72
C ALA A 61 17.69 47.29 10.42
N VAL A 62 18.74 47.73 11.11
CA VAL A 62 18.84 49.08 11.68
C VAL A 62 18.68 50.15 10.61
N THR A 63 17.89 51.19 10.90
CA THR A 63 17.86 52.42 10.09
C THR A 63 18.09 53.64 10.99
N LEU A 64 19.30 54.20 10.98
CA LEU A 64 19.62 55.43 11.70
C LEU A 64 19.47 56.66 10.80
N ALA A 65 18.85 57.71 11.34
CA ALA A 65 18.81 59.04 10.72
C ALA A 65 19.85 59.94 11.40
N ASP A 66 20.80 60.47 10.62
CA ASP A 66 21.75 61.47 11.11
C ASP A 66 21.04 62.82 11.27
N ASP A 67 20.86 63.25 12.52
CA ASP A 67 20.26 64.53 12.89
C ASP A 67 21.29 65.57 13.38
N ALA A 68 22.59 65.33 13.12
CA ALA A 68 23.64 66.23 13.57
C ALA A 68 23.50 67.65 12.99
N ASP A 69 23.69 68.66 13.85
CA ASP A 69 23.65 70.06 13.49
C ASP A 69 24.92 70.81 13.93
N ALA A 70 24.93 72.14 13.77
CA ALA A 70 26.09 72.97 14.14
C ALA A 70 26.38 73.00 15.65
N MET A 71 25.49 72.47 16.49
CA MET A 71 25.59 72.37 17.94
C MET A 71 25.97 70.96 18.41
N THR A 72 25.99 69.96 17.52
CA THR A 72 26.45 68.60 17.81
C THR A 72 27.96 68.57 18.05
N GLY A 73 28.37 68.01 19.19
CA GLY A 73 29.77 67.82 19.53
C GLY A 73 30.47 66.82 18.61
N THR A 74 31.61 67.20 18.02
CA THR A 74 32.39 66.31 17.12
C THR A 74 33.77 65.94 17.67
N ALA A 75 34.09 66.35 18.90
CA ALA A 75 35.32 66.00 19.59
C ALA A 75 35.14 66.12 21.11
N TYR A 76 35.70 65.17 21.87
CA TYR A 76 35.62 65.20 23.32
C TYR A 76 36.17 66.51 23.90
N PRO A 77 35.43 67.16 24.81
CA PRO A 77 35.89 68.41 25.40
C PRO A 77 37.01 68.16 26.40
N THR A 78 37.87 69.16 26.60
CA THR A 78 38.77 69.16 27.76
C THR A 78 37.94 69.49 29.02
N PRO A 79 37.89 68.62 30.04
CA PRO A 79 37.03 68.85 31.21
C PRO A 79 37.50 70.05 32.03
N THR A 80 36.59 70.97 32.34
CA THR A 80 36.86 72.15 33.19
C THR A 80 36.57 71.85 34.66
N GLU A 81 37.46 72.26 35.57
CA GLU A 81 37.28 72.11 37.01
C GLU A 81 35.92 72.64 37.48
N GLY A 82 35.14 71.79 38.17
CA GLY A 82 33.79 72.10 38.64
C GLY A 82 32.66 71.92 37.62
N SER A 83 32.95 71.44 36.41
CA SER A 83 31.93 71.06 35.42
C SER A 83 31.21 69.76 35.82
N THR A 84 30.01 69.54 35.25
CA THR A 84 29.28 68.27 35.41
C THR A 84 30.08 67.08 34.86
N LEU A 85 30.81 67.26 33.76
CA LEU A 85 31.65 66.20 33.18
C LEU A 85 32.79 65.83 34.14
N THR A 86 33.49 66.81 34.70
CA THR A 86 34.53 66.55 35.71
C THR A 86 33.96 65.83 36.93
N ALA A 87 32.76 66.19 37.38
CA ALA A 87 32.11 65.49 38.50
C ALA A 87 31.84 64.02 38.18
N VAL A 88 31.36 63.69 36.98
CA VAL A 88 31.14 62.30 36.52
C VAL A 88 32.46 61.53 36.44
N LEU A 89 33.50 62.13 35.85
CA LEU A 89 34.81 61.50 35.71
C LEU A 89 35.49 61.26 37.07
N GLU A 90 35.29 62.15 38.05
CA GLU A 90 35.83 62.01 39.40
C GLU A 90 35.05 61.01 40.26
N SER A 91 33.72 60.94 40.11
CA SER A 91 32.89 59.96 40.83
C SER A 91 33.01 58.56 40.25
N GLY A 92 33.27 58.46 38.94
CA GLY A 92 33.12 57.20 38.19
C GLY A 92 31.66 56.83 37.92
N ASP A 93 30.72 57.74 38.21
CA ASP A 93 29.27 57.49 38.14
C ASP A 93 28.61 58.46 37.16
N LEU A 94 28.11 57.95 36.03
CA LEU A 94 27.11 58.65 35.21
C LEU A 94 25.72 58.09 35.56
N LYS A 95 24.79 58.97 35.92
CA LYS A 95 23.42 58.56 36.30
C LYS A 95 22.44 58.98 35.22
N LEU A 96 21.79 57.98 34.63
CA LEU A 96 20.77 58.14 33.62
C LEU A 96 19.40 57.85 34.25
N CYS A 97 18.42 58.70 33.96
CA CYS A 97 17.03 58.43 34.31
C CYS A 97 16.36 57.73 33.13
N THR A 98 15.53 56.73 33.43
CA THR A 98 14.96 55.79 32.46
C THR A 98 13.60 55.29 33.00
N ASP A 99 12.69 54.80 32.14
CA ASP A 99 11.36 54.32 32.52
C ASP A 99 11.24 52.79 32.27
N PRO A 100 11.70 51.95 33.22
CA PRO A 100 11.97 50.52 32.99
C PRO A 100 10.70 49.65 33.03
N PHE A 101 9.72 49.99 32.20
CA PHE A 101 8.43 49.30 32.09
C PHE A 101 7.99 49.08 30.62
N TYR A 102 8.92 49.13 29.68
CA TYR A 102 8.64 49.06 28.24
C TYR A 102 9.59 48.09 27.50
N PRO A 103 9.42 46.76 27.66
CA PRO A 103 10.19 45.78 26.89
C PRO A 103 9.85 45.83 25.39
N PRO A 104 10.81 45.57 24.47
CA PRO A 104 12.20 45.17 24.73
C PRO A 104 13.18 46.34 24.99
N PHE A 105 12.71 47.57 25.11
CA PHE A 105 13.56 48.75 25.27
C PHE A 105 14.15 48.86 26.67
N GLU A 106 13.33 48.72 27.70
CA GLU A 106 13.77 48.77 29.09
C GLU A 106 12.77 48.06 30.04
N SER A 107 13.26 47.16 30.89
CA SER A 107 12.49 46.45 31.91
C SER A 107 13.32 46.20 33.18
N TYR A 108 12.68 45.76 34.26
CA TYR A 108 13.40 45.22 35.41
C TYR A 108 13.57 43.70 35.27
N ASP A 109 14.79 43.21 35.46
CA ASP A 109 15.07 41.79 35.62
C ASP A 109 14.53 41.25 36.97
N ALA A 110 14.67 39.94 37.19
CA ALA A 110 14.22 39.28 38.43
C ALA A 110 14.92 39.79 39.71
N ASP A 111 16.11 40.38 39.58
CA ASP A 111 16.92 40.93 40.67
C ASP A 111 16.67 42.44 40.88
N GLY A 112 15.86 43.06 40.03
CA GLY A 112 15.51 44.49 40.08
C GLY A 112 16.54 45.41 39.42
N ASN A 113 17.42 44.88 38.57
CA ASN A 113 18.29 45.69 37.70
C ASN A 113 17.54 46.07 36.42
N VAL A 114 17.92 47.19 35.80
CA VAL A 114 17.36 47.57 34.50
C VAL A 114 18.08 46.80 33.41
N GLU A 115 17.32 46.13 32.56
CA GLU A 115 17.77 45.45 31.34
C GLU A 115 16.99 45.99 30.13
N GLY A 116 17.45 45.70 28.90
CA GLY A 116 16.81 46.15 27.66
C GLY A 116 17.77 46.92 26.75
N PHE A 117 17.32 47.20 25.53
CA PHE A 117 18.09 47.96 24.55
C PHE A 117 18.65 49.28 25.10
N ASP A 118 17.86 50.04 25.87
CA ASP A 118 18.26 51.31 26.44
C ASP A 118 19.27 51.15 27.59
N ALA A 119 19.31 50.00 28.26
CA ALA A 119 20.30 49.70 29.27
C ALA A 119 21.65 49.39 28.62
N ASP A 120 21.68 48.52 27.61
CA ASP A 120 22.89 48.15 26.89
C ASP A 120 23.49 49.34 26.13
N MET A 121 22.65 50.16 25.50
CA MET A 121 23.09 51.41 24.87
C MET A 121 23.69 52.39 25.89
N ALA A 122 23.17 52.41 27.14
CA ALA A 122 23.65 53.33 28.17
C ALA A 122 25.04 52.91 28.63
N ASP A 123 25.24 51.60 28.82
CA ASP A 123 26.52 51.02 29.20
C ASP A 123 27.57 51.26 28.10
N ALA A 124 27.24 51.00 26.83
CA ALA A 124 28.15 51.27 25.70
C ALA A 124 28.58 52.74 25.62
N ILE A 125 27.65 53.69 25.81
CA ILE A 125 27.96 55.12 25.80
C ILE A 125 28.86 55.51 26.99
N VAL A 126 28.60 54.96 28.17
CA VAL A 126 29.42 55.21 29.37
C VAL A 126 30.83 54.65 29.20
N ASP A 127 30.94 53.43 28.68
CA ASP A 127 32.21 52.76 28.43
C ASP A 127 33.06 53.50 27.40
N GLU A 128 32.45 54.01 26.31
CA GLU A 128 33.14 54.82 25.31
C GLU A 128 33.66 56.15 25.90
N ILE A 129 32.86 56.84 26.73
CA ILE A 129 33.31 58.05 27.46
C ILE A 129 34.46 57.71 28.40
N ALA A 130 34.34 56.64 29.18
CA ALA A 130 35.34 56.23 30.15
C ALA A 130 36.66 55.87 29.46
N ALA A 131 36.59 55.05 28.40
CA ALA A 131 37.73 54.64 27.61
C ALA A 131 38.50 55.83 27.03
N HIS A 132 37.79 56.83 26.50
CA HIS A 132 38.41 58.05 26.00
C HIS A 132 39.23 58.78 27.08
N TYR A 133 38.62 59.08 28.22
CA TYR A 133 39.28 59.88 29.27
C TYR A 133 40.32 59.09 30.07
N MET A 134 40.24 57.77 30.07
CA MET A 134 41.24 56.88 30.66
C MET A 134 42.40 56.57 29.69
N GLY A 135 42.24 56.85 28.39
CA GLY A 135 43.21 56.52 27.35
C GLY A 135 43.35 55.01 27.13
N THR A 136 42.25 54.28 27.25
CA THR A 136 42.14 52.83 27.04
C THR A 136 41.28 52.54 25.82
N ASP A 137 41.31 51.30 25.35
CA ASP A 137 40.39 50.83 24.31
C ASP A 137 38.97 50.70 24.90
N ASN A 138 37.93 51.00 24.10
CA ASN A 138 36.53 50.85 24.49
C ASN A 138 36.15 49.35 24.59
N PRO A 139 35.63 48.85 25.72
CA PRO A 139 35.08 47.51 25.81
C PRO A 139 33.79 47.40 25.00
N MET A 140 33.88 46.76 23.83
CA MET A 140 32.73 46.55 22.95
C MET A 140 31.71 45.58 23.56
N PHE A 141 30.42 45.88 23.40
CA PHE A 141 29.27 45.03 23.73
C PHE A 141 29.46 43.58 23.28
N GLN A 142 29.06 42.64 24.14
CA GLN A 142 29.06 41.21 23.87
C GLN A 142 27.63 40.69 24.03
N ALA A 143 27.03 40.20 22.95
CA ALA A 143 25.69 39.62 22.99
C ALA A 143 25.65 38.38 23.93
N PRO A 144 24.53 38.15 24.65
CA PRO A 144 24.31 36.89 25.35
C PRO A 144 24.34 35.71 24.36
N GLU A 145 25.01 34.61 24.71
CA GLU A 145 24.94 33.38 23.91
C GLU A 145 23.51 32.80 24.02
N PRO A 146 22.89 32.34 22.91
CA PRO A 146 21.57 31.72 22.97
C PRO A 146 21.62 30.47 23.88
N THR A 147 20.77 30.43 24.90
CA THR A 147 20.62 29.26 25.76
C THR A 147 19.61 28.30 25.15
N THR A 148 20.08 27.29 24.42
CA THR A 148 19.23 26.20 23.94
C THR A 148 18.66 25.40 25.13
N THR A 149 17.33 25.30 25.22
CA THR A 149 16.64 24.56 26.28
C THR A 149 16.50 23.09 25.89
N THR A 150 16.99 22.17 26.74
CA THR A 150 16.78 20.73 26.51
C THR A 150 15.46 20.28 27.12
N ILE A 151 14.55 19.76 26.30
CA ILE A 151 13.24 19.22 26.73
C ILE A 151 13.27 17.70 26.60
N LYS A 152 12.88 17.00 27.67
CA LYS A 152 12.82 15.53 27.70
C LYS A 152 11.38 15.05 27.54
N LEU A 153 11.17 14.19 26.56
CA LEU A 153 9.89 13.54 26.28
C LEU A 153 10.01 12.06 26.60
N GLY A 154 9.00 11.46 27.21
CA GLY A 154 8.97 10.02 27.45
C GLY A 154 8.30 9.27 26.32
N PHE A 155 8.77 8.06 26.02
CA PHE A 155 8.12 7.14 25.10
C PHE A 155 8.01 5.76 25.75
N LEU A 156 6.79 5.28 25.97
CA LEU A 156 6.53 3.93 26.48
C LEU A 156 6.38 2.98 25.29
N ASN A 157 7.43 2.20 25.01
CA ASN A 157 7.44 1.22 23.93
C ASN A 157 7.18 -0.18 24.49
N ASP A 158 6.41 -1.00 23.79
CA ASP A 158 6.17 -2.39 24.18
C ASP A 158 7.28 -3.29 23.60
N ALA A 159 8.53 -3.03 24.00
CA ALA A 159 9.72 -3.73 23.50
C ALA A 159 9.81 -5.20 23.94
N SER A 160 8.99 -5.58 24.93
CA SER A 160 8.72 -6.97 25.30
C SER A 160 7.22 -7.23 25.43
N GLY A 161 6.84 -8.51 25.56
CA GLY A 161 5.43 -8.91 25.68
C GLY A 161 4.81 -9.35 24.34
N PRO A 162 3.47 -9.49 24.30
CA PRO A 162 2.74 -10.11 23.17
C PRO A 162 2.69 -9.28 21.88
N ILE A 163 3.16 -8.02 21.90
CA ILE A 163 3.16 -7.13 20.72
C ILE A 163 4.56 -6.61 20.36
N ALA A 164 5.61 -7.27 20.84
CA ALA A 164 7.01 -6.83 20.69
C ALA A 164 7.48 -6.72 19.22
N GLN A 165 6.83 -7.42 18.29
CA GLN A 165 7.05 -7.31 16.85
C GLN A 165 6.80 -5.89 16.31
N PHE A 166 5.92 -5.11 16.95
CA PHE A 166 5.63 -3.73 16.53
C PHE A 166 6.58 -2.69 17.15
N ALA A 167 7.45 -3.07 18.09
CA ALA A 167 8.31 -2.14 18.83
C ALA A 167 9.36 -1.44 17.97
N ALA A 168 9.92 -2.14 16.96
CA ALA A 168 10.91 -1.55 16.06
C ALA A 168 10.30 -0.48 15.13
N PRO A 169 9.14 -0.71 14.49
CA PRO A 169 8.38 0.34 13.81
C PRO A 169 8.07 1.56 14.69
N PHE A 170 7.68 1.36 15.96
CA PHE A 170 7.46 2.48 16.90
C PHE A 170 8.73 3.26 17.21
N THR A 171 9.85 2.55 17.32
CA THR A 171 11.16 3.16 17.54
C THR A 171 11.55 4.07 16.38
N PHE A 172 11.35 3.60 15.15
CA PHE A 172 11.57 4.39 13.95
C PHE A 172 10.72 5.67 13.96
N ALA A 173 9.43 5.54 14.28
CA ALA A 173 8.50 6.66 14.30
C ALA A 173 8.89 7.76 15.29
N TRP A 174 9.19 7.42 16.55
CA TRP A 174 9.58 8.45 17.52
C TRP A 174 10.93 9.08 17.19
N GLN A 175 11.87 8.33 16.61
CA GLN A 175 13.16 8.85 16.17
C GLN A 175 13.00 9.88 15.04
N ALA A 176 12.13 9.60 14.08
CA ALA A 176 11.80 10.54 13.02
C ALA A 176 11.14 11.81 13.60
N ALA A 177 10.15 11.67 14.49
CA ALA A 177 9.49 12.82 15.13
C ALA A 177 10.48 13.67 15.94
N MET A 178 11.39 13.05 16.69
CA MET A 178 12.45 13.76 17.43
C MET A 178 13.39 14.50 16.48
N ALA A 179 13.78 13.88 15.36
CA ALA A 179 14.62 14.53 14.36
C ALA A 179 13.92 15.75 13.74
N ASP A 180 12.63 15.64 13.45
CA ASP A 180 11.84 16.73 12.86
C ASP A 180 11.62 17.86 13.86
N LEU A 181 11.28 17.57 15.13
CA LEU A 181 11.21 18.58 16.20
C LEU A 181 12.52 19.36 16.35
N ASN A 182 13.66 18.66 16.32
CA ASN A 182 14.98 19.27 16.42
C ASN A 182 15.41 20.01 15.15
N ALA A 183 14.72 19.82 14.03
CA ALA A 183 14.96 20.56 12.79
C ALA A 183 14.14 21.87 12.71
N MET A 184 13.20 22.10 13.62
CA MET A 184 12.30 23.26 13.58
C MET A 184 12.94 24.59 14.02
N GLY A 185 14.03 24.58 14.79
CA GLY A 185 14.71 25.78 15.27
C GLY A 185 15.81 25.49 16.30
N ASP A 186 16.60 26.51 16.66
CA ASP A 186 17.78 26.38 17.54
C ASP A 186 17.48 26.61 19.05
N ASP A 187 16.24 27.00 19.39
CA ASP A 187 15.83 27.34 20.76
C ASP A 187 15.67 26.10 21.66
N TYR A 188 15.33 24.95 21.07
CA TYR A 188 15.03 23.72 21.79
C TYR A 188 15.84 22.52 21.28
N VAL A 189 16.25 21.65 22.19
CA VAL A 189 16.74 20.30 21.88
C VAL A 189 15.84 19.29 22.57
N PHE A 190 15.13 18.50 21.77
CA PHE A 190 14.27 17.41 22.23
C PHE A 190 15.07 16.12 22.37
N GLU A 191 14.99 15.52 23.56
CA GLU A 191 15.50 14.18 23.87
C GLU A 191 14.31 13.27 24.19
N VAL A 192 14.08 12.24 23.37
CA VAL A 192 13.08 11.21 23.67
C VAL A 192 13.75 10.09 24.48
N ILE A 193 13.16 9.77 25.63
CA ILE A 193 13.60 8.70 26.53
C ILE A 193 12.61 7.55 26.40
N GLU A 194 13.06 6.47 25.77
CA GLU A 194 12.30 5.24 25.61
C GLU A 194 12.38 4.36 26.86
N ALA A 195 11.25 3.81 27.29
CA ALA A 195 11.16 2.82 28.36
C ALA A 195 10.21 1.68 27.98
N ASP A 196 10.57 0.45 28.35
CA ASP A 196 9.80 -0.75 28.01
C ASP A 196 8.58 -0.93 28.93
N SER A 197 7.37 -0.82 28.38
CA SER A 197 6.12 -1.09 29.10
C SER A 197 5.77 -2.57 29.16
N GLY A 198 6.36 -3.42 28.32
CA GLY A 198 6.15 -4.86 28.29
C GLY A 198 4.71 -5.29 27.96
N CYS A 199 3.86 -4.38 27.46
CA CYS A 199 2.41 -4.53 27.36
C CYS A 199 1.74 -4.92 28.70
N ASP A 200 2.38 -4.64 29.83
CA ASP A 200 1.93 -5.05 31.17
C ASP A 200 1.73 -3.85 32.09
N GLY A 201 0.64 -3.83 32.86
CA GLY A 201 0.32 -2.71 33.74
C GLY A 201 1.33 -2.44 34.86
N THR A 202 1.99 -3.48 35.38
CA THR A 202 2.96 -3.35 36.49
C THR A 202 4.32 -2.91 35.96
N MET A 203 4.74 -3.48 34.84
CA MET A 203 5.96 -3.09 34.15
C MET A 203 5.85 -1.66 33.62
N ALA A 204 4.71 -1.28 33.03
CA ALA A 204 4.44 0.10 32.61
C ALA A 204 4.46 1.10 33.77
N GLN A 205 4.01 0.73 34.98
CA GLN A 205 4.22 1.56 36.17
C GLN A 205 5.71 1.76 36.47
N THR A 206 6.50 0.70 36.40
CA THR A 206 7.95 0.78 36.65
C THR A 206 8.64 1.64 35.60
N ALA A 207 8.27 1.47 34.33
CA ALA A 207 8.75 2.28 33.21
C ALA A 207 8.35 3.76 33.37
N ALA A 208 7.09 4.05 33.68
CA ALA A 208 6.61 5.40 33.96
C ALA A 208 7.38 6.06 35.11
N GLN A 209 7.65 5.34 36.20
CA GLN A 209 8.47 5.86 37.29
C GLN A 209 9.89 6.21 36.83
N SER A 210 10.50 5.41 35.96
CA SER A 210 11.82 5.73 35.41
C SER A 210 11.83 6.98 34.53
N LEU A 211 10.73 7.22 33.79
CA LEU A 211 10.56 8.43 32.99
C LEU A 211 10.35 9.67 33.87
N ILE A 212 9.54 9.55 34.93
CA ILE A 212 9.37 10.60 35.95
C ILE A 212 10.73 10.95 36.57
N ASP A 213 11.51 9.95 36.96
CA ASP A 213 12.84 10.15 37.57
C ASP A 213 13.84 10.77 36.58
N ALA A 214 13.66 10.53 35.27
CA ALA A 214 14.47 11.12 34.21
C ALA A 214 14.11 12.59 33.89
N GLY A 215 12.98 13.07 34.43
CA GLY A 215 12.50 14.45 34.30
C GLY A 215 11.78 14.72 32.98
N VAL A 216 11.04 13.74 32.43
CA VAL A 216 10.23 13.98 31.23
C VAL A 216 9.03 14.89 31.53
N VAL A 217 8.64 15.73 30.58
CA VAL A 217 7.52 16.68 30.75
C VAL A 217 6.18 16.14 30.25
N ALA A 218 6.20 15.17 29.34
CA ALA A 218 5.04 14.45 28.81
C ALA A 218 5.46 13.07 28.30
N VAL A 219 4.51 12.15 28.15
CA VAL A 219 4.77 10.77 27.70
C VAL A 219 3.89 10.40 26.50
N ALA A 220 4.52 9.88 25.45
CA ALA A 220 3.87 9.16 24.37
C ALA A 220 3.75 7.66 24.73
N GLY A 221 2.61 7.04 24.44
CA GLY A 221 2.35 5.63 24.75
C GLY A 221 1.57 5.46 26.05
N ALA A 222 1.39 4.24 26.55
CA ALA A 222 1.81 2.96 25.97
C ALA A 222 0.87 2.51 24.84
N ALA A 223 1.21 1.43 24.12
CA ALA A 223 0.33 0.90 23.09
C ALA A 223 -0.79 0.05 23.70
N CYS A 224 -0.46 -0.86 24.62
CA CYS A 224 -1.45 -1.72 25.26
C CYS A 224 -2.32 -1.00 26.29
N SER A 225 -3.64 -1.22 26.24
CA SER A 225 -4.60 -0.52 27.12
C SER A 225 -4.33 -0.75 28.61
N GLY A 226 -3.96 -1.97 29.02
CA GLY A 226 -3.60 -2.29 30.40
C GLY A 226 -2.31 -1.59 30.86
N ALA A 227 -1.29 -1.55 29.99
CA ALA A 227 -0.06 -0.81 30.22
C ALA A 227 -0.33 0.69 30.38
N SER A 228 -1.17 1.25 29.51
CA SER A 228 -1.57 2.65 29.57
C SER A 228 -2.29 3.02 30.88
N MET A 229 -3.22 2.19 31.34
CA MET A 229 -3.87 2.38 32.64
C MET A 229 -2.84 2.32 33.79
N GLY A 230 -1.89 1.40 33.72
CA GLY A 230 -0.80 1.26 34.68
C GLY A 230 0.08 2.50 34.76
N ALA A 231 0.62 2.94 33.61
CA ALA A 231 1.49 4.11 33.51
C ALA A 231 0.77 5.40 33.92
N ASN A 232 -0.47 5.61 33.45
CA ASN A 232 -1.25 6.81 33.75
C ASN A 232 -1.47 6.99 35.26
N ALA A 233 -1.61 5.91 36.03
CA ALA A 233 -1.78 5.99 37.48
C ALA A 233 -0.60 6.68 38.20
N LEU A 234 0.62 6.56 37.66
CA LEU A 234 1.80 7.28 38.19
C LEU A 234 2.01 8.64 37.53
N LEU A 235 1.91 8.71 36.21
CA LEU A 235 2.17 9.94 35.44
C LEU A 235 1.19 11.05 35.84
N SER A 236 -0.10 10.73 35.90
CA SER A 236 -1.13 11.71 36.27
C SER A 236 -0.98 12.20 37.72
N ALA A 237 -0.54 11.33 38.64
CA ALA A 237 -0.24 11.70 40.01
C ALA A 237 0.98 12.63 40.12
N ALA A 238 1.92 12.54 39.17
CA ALA A 238 3.05 13.45 39.01
C ALA A 238 2.71 14.72 38.22
N GLY A 239 1.47 14.86 37.70
CA GLY A 239 1.06 15.98 36.85
C GLY A 239 1.60 15.92 35.42
N ILE A 240 2.13 14.77 34.99
CA ILE A 240 2.68 14.56 33.64
C ILE A 240 1.57 13.97 32.76
N PRO A 241 1.15 14.67 31.69
CA PRO A 241 0.15 14.14 30.76
C PRO A 241 0.72 13.04 29.87
N MET A 242 -0.19 12.21 29.38
CA MET A 242 0.13 11.06 28.56
C MET A 242 -0.80 11.01 27.35
N ILE A 243 -0.23 10.88 26.15
CA ILE A 243 -0.99 10.66 24.91
C ILE A 243 -0.65 9.26 24.40
N SER A 244 -1.63 8.36 24.35
CA SER A 244 -1.44 7.02 23.77
C SER A 244 -1.65 7.04 22.26
N TYR A 245 -0.74 6.38 21.56
CA TYR A 245 -0.78 6.18 20.11
C TYR A 245 -1.53 4.91 19.68
N ALA A 246 -1.98 4.05 20.60
CA ALA A 246 -2.58 2.76 20.23
C ALA A 246 -3.56 2.14 21.27
N SER A 247 -3.78 2.72 22.44
CA SER A 247 -4.68 2.14 23.44
C SER A 247 -6.16 2.44 23.19
N THR A 248 -6.93 1.40 22.80
CA THR A 248 -8.30 1.54 22.33
C THR A 248 -9.40 1.21 23.35
N SER A 249 -9.06 0.59 24.50
CA SER A 249 -10.07 0.13 25.49
C SER A 249 -11.04 1.25 25.89
N PRO A 250 -12.36 0.99 25.95
CA PRO A 250 -13.35 2.01 26.35
C PRO A 250 -13.20 2.45 27.81
N ALA A 251 -12.53 1.66 28.66
CA ALA A 251 -12.31 2.01 30.05
C ALA A 251 -11.37 3.23 30.21
N LEU A 252 -10.49 3.50 29.24
CA LEU A 252 -9.62 4.68 29.23
C LEU A 252 -10.38 5.99 29.01
N SER A 253 -11.63 5.93 28.51
CA SER A 253 -12.51 7.08 28.28
C SER A 253 -13.06 7.73 29.57
N ASP A 254 -12.79 7.16 30.75
CA ASP A 254 -13.17 7.77 32.04
C ASP A 254 -12.08 8.73 32.51
N ALA A 255 -12.20 10.01 32.17
CA ALA A 255 -11.25 11.06 32.57
C ALA A 255 -11.18 11.29 34.10
N THR A 256 -12.12 10.76 34.89
CA THR A 256 -12.01 10.80 36.36
C THR A 256 -11.11 9.67 36.86
N ALA A 257 -11.20 8.49 36.24
CA ALA A 257 -10.33 7.35 36.54
C ALA A 257 -8.92 7.52 35.95
N HIS A 258 -8.82 8.18 34.80
CA HIS A 258 -7.60 8.38 34.02
C HIS A 258 -7.35 9.88 33.73
N PRO A 259 -7.07 10.70 34.75
CA PRO A 259 -6.80 12.12 34.55
C PRO A 259 -5.54 12.32 33.69
N HIS A 260 -5.55 13.37 32.86
CA HIS A 260 -4.45 13.72 31.94
C HIS A 260 -4.07 12.61 30.93
N PHE A 261 -4.97 11.65 30.71
CA PHE A 261 -4.86 10.68 29.62
C PHE A 261 -5.54 11.23 28.36
N TYR A 262 -4.86 11.09 27.23
CA TYR A 262 -5.36 11.39 25.90
C TYR A 262 -4.99 10.24 24.97
N ARG A 263 -5.69 10.12 23.84
CA ARG A 263 -5.30 9.21 22.77
C ARG A 263 -5.67 9.76 21.41
N ILE A 264 -4.91 9.39 20.40
CA ILE A 264 -5.16 9.76 19.01
C ILE A 264 -5.70 8.61 18.15
N VAL A 265 -5.90 7.45 18.78
CA VAL A 265 -6.66 6.33 18.20
C VAL A 265 -8.09 6.33 18.74
N PRO A 266 -9.10 5.94 17.94
CA PRO A 266 -10.48 5.95 18.40
C PRO A 266 -10.77 4.78 19.35
N SER A 267 -11.78 4.93 20.21
CA SER A 267 -12.17 3.89 21.16
C SER A 267 -12.70 2.61 20.51
N ASP A 268 -12.49 1.46 21.15
CA ASP A 268 -13.19 0.20 20.81
C ASP A 268 -14.72 0.32 20.86
N ALA A 269 -15.26 1.32 21.57
CA ALA A 269 -16.70 1.60 21.54
C ALA A 269 -17.19 2.00 20.14
N LEU A 270 -16.33 2.65 19.34
CA LEU A 270 -16.55 2.91 17.92
C LEU A 270 -16.16 1.69 17.09
N GLN A 271 -15.03 1.05 17.38
CA GLN A 271 -14.57 -0.13 16.62
C GLN A 271 -15.56 -1.30 16.67
N GLY A 272 -16.23 -1.52 17.80
CA GLY A 272 -17.25 -2.55 17.94
C GLY A 272 -18.41 -2.37 16.95
N GLN A 273 -18.73 -1.14 16.55
CA GLN A 273 -19.71 -0.86 15.49
C GLN A 273 -19.15 -1.27 14.12
N ALA A 274 -17.90 -0.90 13.83
CA ALA A 274 -17.22 -1.27 12.59
C ALA A 274 -17.09 -2.80 12.44
N VAL A 275 -16.71 -3.49 13.52
CA VAL A 275 -16.64 -4.95 13.59
C VAL A 275 -17.99 -5.59 13.31
N ALA A 276 -19.08 -5.11 13.93
CA ALA A 276 -20.41 -5.65 13.73
C ALA A 276 -20.88 -5.47 12.27
N ASP A 277 -20.63 -4.30 11.67
CA ASP A 277 -20.96 -4.05 10.26
C ASP A 277 -20.11 -4.92 9.31
N MET A 278 -18.80 -5.06 9.58
CA MET A 278 -17.88 -5.95 8.86
C MET A 278 -18.37 -7.40 8.84
N ILE A 279 -18.74 -7.94 10.01
CA ILE A 279 -19.26 -9.30 10.16
C ILE A 279 -20.59 -9.43 9.40
N ALA A 280 -21.52 -8.49 9.60
CA ALA A 280 -22.83 -8.53 8.95
C ALA A 280 -22.73 -8.51 7.41
N ALA A 281 -21.77 -7.77 6.84
CA ALA A 281 -21.55 -7.72 5.40
C ALA A 281 -21.04 -9.03 4.79
N SER A 282 -20.43 -9.91 5.59
CA SER A 282 -20.04 -11.25 5.13
C SER A 282 -21.22 -12.21 4.98
N GLY A 283 -22.40 -11.85 5.51
CA GLY A 283 -23.62 -12.65 5.46
C GLY A 283 -23.75 -13.71 6.57
N VAL A 284 -22.80 -13.78 7.50
CA VAL A 284 -22.86 -14.63 8.70
C VAL A 284 -23.69 -13.97 9.80
N SER A 285 -24.18 -14.77 10.76
CA SER A 285 -25.11 -14.28 11.78
C SER A 285 -25.04 -15.01 13.13
N ASN A 286 -24.12 -15.94 13.32
CA ASN A 286 -23.99 -16.72 14.55
C ASN A 286 -22.51 -16.80 14.98
N THR A 287 -21.98 -15.66 15.43
CA THR A 287 -20.55 -15.44 15.62
C THR A 287 -20.08 -15.84 17.01
N ALA A 288 -19.03 -16.65 17.10
CA ALA A 288 -18.30 -16.87 18.35
C ALA A 288 -17.37 -15.68 18.65
N VAL A 289 -17.41 -15.14 19.86
CA VAL A 289 -16.52 -14.07 20.32
C VAL A 289 -15.45 -14.68 21.23
N ILE A 290 -14.22 -14.85 20.72
CA ILE A 290 -13.07 -15.32 21.51
C ILE A 290 -12.23 -14.11 21.88
N HIS A 291 -11.89 -13.95 23.16
CA HIS A 291 -11.25 -12.74 23.62
C HIS A 291 -10.28 -12.95 24.78
N MET A 292 -9.27 -12.09 24.86
CA MET A 292 -8.43 -11.99 26.05
C MET A 292 -9.25 -11.49 27.24
N THR A 293 -8.92 -11.95 28.45
CA THR A 293 -9.55 -11.48 29.70
C THR A 293 -9.00 -10.14 30.20
N ASN A 294 -8.04 -9.55 29.47
CA ASN A 294 -7.44 -8.26 29.80
C ASN A 294 -8.32 -7.07 29.42
N SER A 295 -7.89 -5.86 29.81
CA SER A 295 -8.68 -4.64 29.59
C SER A 295 -8.93 -4.30 28.11
N TYR A 296 -8.06 -4.73 27.19
CA TYR A 296 -8.24 -4.55 25.76
C TYR A 296 -9.25 -5.57 25.21
N GLY A 297 -8.92 -6.87 25.27
CA GLY A 297 -9.73 -7.93 24.68
C GLY A 297 -11.14 -8.01 25.28
N ALA A 298 -11.29 -7.85 26.59
CA ALA A 298 -12.62 -7.85 27.21
C ALA A 298 -13.44 -6.61 26.81
N GLY A 299 -12.82 -5.42 26.76
CA GLY A 299 -13.49 -4.18 26.38
C GLY A 299 -13.98 -4.19 24.93
N LEU A 300 -13.13 -4.68 24.02
CA LEU A 300 -13.46 -4.85 22.61
C LEU A 300 -14.50 -5.95 22.40
N ALA A 301 -14.39 -7.09 23.08
CA ALA A 301 -15.36 -8.19 23.00
C ALA A 301 -16.75 -7.75 23.46
N ASP A 302 -16.85 -7.03 24.57
CA ASP A 302 -18.11 -6.50 25.07
C ASP A 302 -18.71 -5.48 24.10
N SER A 303 -17.87 -4.62 23.50
CA SER A 303 -18.28 -3.65 22.49
C SER A 303 -18.79 -4.33 21.21
N ALA A 304 -18.08 -5.34 20.71
CA ALA A 304 -18.49 -6.11 19.54
C ALA A 304 -19.78 -6.90 19.80
N ALA A 305 -19.87 -7.63 20.91
CA ALA A 305 -21.05 -8.40 21.28
C ALA A 305 -22.30 -7.51 21.46
N ALA A 306 -22.13 -6.33 22.04
CA ALA A 306 -23.23 -5.36 22.19
C ALA A 306 -23.75 -4.88 20.83
N ASN A 307 -22.87 -4.64 19.85
CA ASN A 307 -23.25 -4.15 18.51
C ASN A 307 -23.75 -5.26 17.58
N LEU A 308 -23.21 -6.47 17.67
CA LEU A 308 -23.75 -7.66 16.98
C LEU A 308 -25.18 -7.96 17.46
N GLY A 309 -25.45 -7.74 18.75
CA GLY A 309 -26.72 -8.07 19.38
C GLY A 309 -26.78 -9.53 19.82
N ALA A 310 -27.49 -9.79 20.91
CA ALA A 310 -27.49 -11.10 21.58
C ALA A 310 -27.94 -12.28 20.70
N ASP A 311 -28.78 -12.02 19.69
CA ASP A 311 -29.27 -13.05 18.76
C ASP A 311 -28.19 -13.48 17.74
N ASN A 312 -27.14 -12.68 17.55
CA ASN A 312 -26.05 -12.96 16.61
C ASN A 312 -24.74 -13.40 17.29
N VAL A 313 -24.71 -13.46 18.63
CA VAL A 313 -23.56 -13.97 19.40
C VAL A 313 -23.82 -15.44 19.74
N CYS A 314 -23.05 -16.33 19.12
CA CYS A 314 -23.13 -17.78 19.34
C CYS A 314 -22.66 -18.16 20.75
N VAL A 315 -21.44 -17.77 21.08
CA VAL A 315 -20.78 -18.03 22.37
C VAL A 315 -19.71 -16.97 22.59
N GLN A 316 -19.47 -16.59 23.86
CA GLN A 316 -18.37 -15.70 24.24
C GLN A 316 -17.39 -16.44 25.14
N ILE A 317 -16.12 -16.52 24.73
CA ILE A 317 -15.09 -17.35 25.34
C ILE A 317 -13.89 -16.47 25.71
N GLY A 318 -13.67 -16.30 27.01
CA GLY A 318 -12.50 -15.60 27.53
C GLY A 318 -11.30 -16.54 27.72
N TYR A 319 -10.10 -16.05 27.42
CA TYR A 319 -8.84 -16.74 27.74
C TYR A 319 -7.82 -15.80 28.40
N GLU A 320 -6.96 -16.36 29.25
CA GLU A 320 -5.92 -15.60 29.96
C GLU A 320 -4.77 -15.24 29.02
N GLU A 321 -4.14 -14.08 29.20
CA GLU A 321 -3.00 -13.62 28.36
C GLU A 321 -1.81 -14.59 28.32
N THR A 322 -1.67 -15.46 29.32
CA THR A 322 -0.60 -16.47 29.37
C THR A 322 -0.98 -17.80 28.71
N ALA A 323 -2.16 -17.89 28.07
CA ALA A 323 -2.63 -19.11 27.44
C ALA A 323 -1.77 -19.46 26.22
N THR A 324 -1.45 -20.74 26.07
CA THR A 324 -0.69 -21.26 24.92
C THR A 324 -1.38 -22.47 24.27
N ASP A 325 -2.65 -22.72 24.63
CA ASP A 325 -3.46 -23.83 24.12
C ASP A 325 -4.91 -23.36 24.00
N PHE A 326 -5.41 -23.36 22.77
CA PHE A 326 -6.74 -22.85 22.40
C PHE A 326 -7.68 -23.95 21.93
N GLN A 327 -7.30 -25.24 22.02
CA GLN A 327 -8.12 -26.34 21.51
C GLN A 327 -9.52 -26.37 22.13
N SER A 328 -9.63 -26.09 23.42
CA SER A 328 -10.93 -26.06 24.11
C SER A 328 -11.84 -24.92 23.66
N ALA A 329 -11.27 -23.74 23.38
CA ALA A 329 -12.01 -22.60 22.85
C ALA A 329 -12.53 -22.91 21.45
N VAL A 330 -11.65 -23.40 20.56
CA VAL A 330 -12.02 -23.78 19.18
C VAL A 330 -13.01 -24.95 19.15
N GLN A 331 -12.84 -25.96 20.01
CA GLN A 331 -13.79 -27.07 20.09
C GLN A 331 -15.19 -26.57 20.51
N SER A 332 -15.27 -25.55 21.38
CA SER A 332 -16.55 -24.95 21.75
C SER A 332 -17.21 -24.25 20.56
N VAL A 333 -16.44 -23.59 19.69
CA VAL A 333 -16.97 -23.01 18.43
C VAL A 333 -17.61 -24.09 17.55
N ILE A 334 -16.92 -25.24 17.40
CA ILE A 334 -17.42 -26.38 16.61
C ILE A 334 -18.67 -26.98 17.25
N ASP A 335 -18.63 -27.23 18.56
CA ASP A 335 -19.70 -27.92 19.29
C ASP A 335 -21.00 -27.09 19.34
N GLU A 336 -20.89 -25.77 19.45
CA GLU A 336 -22.03 -24.85 19.43
C GLU A 336 -22.54 -24.55 17.99
N GLY A 337 -21.80 -24.97 16.96
CA GLY A 337 -22.19 -24.78 15.57
C GLY A 337 -22.19 -23.30 15.14
N CYS A 338 -21.23 -22.53 15.65
CA CYS A 338 -21.06 -21.13 15.25
C CYS A 338 -20.70 -21.05 13.76
N ASP A 339 -21.22 -20.05 13.05
CA ASP A 339 -21.01 -19.88 11.60
C ASP A 339 -19.84 -18.94 11.26
N SER A 340 -19.25 -18.33 12.28
CA SER A 340 -18.16 -17.35 12.19
C SER A 340 -17.45 -17.16 13.53
N VAL A 341 -16.25 -16.59 13.53
CA VAL A 341 -15.48 -16.26 14.74
C VAL A 341 -15.01 -14.82 14.68
N PHE A 342 -15.21 -14.06 15.76
CA PHE A 342 -14.56 -12.77 16.01
C PHE A 342 -13.52 -12.93 17.12
N LEU A 343 -12.30 -12.47 16.85
CA LEU A 343 -11.16 -12.51 17.76
C LEU A 343 -10.89 -11.10 18.30
N ALA A 344 -11.08 -10.90 19.60
CA ALA A 344 -10.57 -9.72 20.31
C ALA A 344 -9.25 -10.11 21.00
N SER A 345 -8.20 -10.18 20.18
CA SER A 345 -6.93 -10.84 20.48
C SER A 345 -5.74 -10.03 19.93
N TYR A 346 -4.55 -10.24 20.49
CA TYR A 346 -3.29 -9.81 19.87
C TYR A 346 -2.81 -10.84 18.85
N SER A 347 -2.01 -10.43 17.88
CA SER A 347 -1.61 -11.27 16.74
C SER A 347 -0.96 -12.59 17.12
N SER A 348 -0.13 -12.65 18.18
CA SER A 348 0.49 -13.88 18.65
C SER A 348 -0.54 -14.96 19.03
N ASP A 349 -1.53 -14.58 19.83
CA ASP A 349 -2.56 -15.49 20.31
C ASP A 349 -3.58 -15.79 19.22
N GLY A 350 -3.96 -14.76 18.47
CA GLY A 350 -4.86 -14.87 17.34
C GLY A 350 -4.34 -15.82 16.27
N ALA A 351 -3.05 -15.78 15.95
CA ALA A 351 -2.39 -16.71 15.04
C ALA A 351 -2.53 -18.16 15.54
N MET A 352 -2.20 -18.41 16.82
CA MET A 352 -2.36 -19.74 17.42
C MET A 352 -3.82 -20.23 17.41
N ILE A 353 -4.80 -19.33 17.62
CA ILE A 353 -6.23 -19.66 17.55
C ILE A 353 -6.62 -20.04 16.12
N VAL A 354 -6.25 -19.23 15.13
CA VAL A 354 -6.56 -19.47 13.70
C VAL A 354 -5.90 -20.78 13.21
N GLU A 355 -4.67 -21.06 13.59
CA GLU A 355 -4.00 -22.32 13.27
C GLU A 355 -4.68 -23.51 13.97
N THR A 356 -5.12 -23.35 15.22
CA THR A 356 -5.89 -24.37 15.93
C THR A 356 -7.23 -24.64 15.24
N MET A 357 -7.90 -23.59 14.73
CA MET A 357 -9.11 -23.73 13.90
C MET A 357 -8.83 -24.54 12.63
N ALA A 358 -7.74 -24.24 11.93
CA ALA A 358 -7.34 -25.01 10.74
C ALA A 358 -7.05 -26.48 11.06
N VAL A 359 -6.36 -26.78 12.17
CA VAL A 359 -6.04 -28.15 12.61
C VAL A 359 -7.29 -28.94 13.00
N LEU A 360 -8.25 -28.31 13.69
CA LEU A 360 -9.49 -28.95 14.13
C LEU A 360 -10.57 -28.98 13.05
N GLY A 361 -10.35 -28.33 11.89
CA GLY A 361 -11.29 -28.31 10.78
C GLY A 361 -12.46 -27.34 10.96
N ALA A 362 -12.30 -26.29 11.78
CA ALA A 362 -13.26 -25.20 11.92
C ALA A 362 -13.15 -24.22 10.73
N ALA A 363 -13.71 -24.62 9.58
CA ALA A 363 -13.69 -23.84 8.35
C ALA A 363 -14.84 -22.80 8.30
N VAL A 364 -14.76 -21.80 9.16
CA VAL A 364 -15.72 -20.67 9.23
C VAL A 364 -15.00 -19.34 8.99
N PRO A 365 -15.67 -18.30 8.46
CA PRO A 365 -15.10 -16.97 8.35
C PRO A 365 -14.60 -16.45 9.70
N THR A 366 -13.38 -15.93 9.71
CA THR A 366 -12.74 -15.37 10.90
C THR A 366 -12.58 -13.86 10.73
N PHE A 367 -12.88 -13.14 11.80
CA PHE A 367 -12.83 -11.69 11.90
C PHE A 367 -11.97 -11.31 13.10
N SER A 368 -11.32 -10.16 13.04
CA SER A 368 -10.59 -9.59 14.17
C SER A 368 -10.64 -8.07 14.13
N ALA A 369 -9.91 -7.45 15.04
CA ALA A 369 -9.75 -6.02 15.14
C ALA A 369 -8.27 -5.63 14.97
N ASP A 370 -7.92 -4.46 15.48
CA ASP A 370 -6.63 -3.82 15.30
C ASP A 370 -5.48 -4.61 15.94
N GLY A 371 -5.74 -5.37 17.01
CA GLY A 371 -4.74 -6.24 17.62
C GLY A 371 -4.20 -7.35 16.72
N MET A 372 -4.84 -7.65 15.59
CA MET A 372 -4.33 -8.57 14.56
C MET A 372 -4.15 -7.91 13.19
N ALA A 373 -4.19 -6.58 13.13
CA ALA A 373 -4.07 -5.86 11.87
C ALA A 373 -2.60 -5.48 11.60
N GLY A 374 -2.22 -5.51 10.32
CA GLY A 374 -0.87 -5.21 9.85
C GLY A 374 -0.15 -6.44 9.31
N GLU A 375 0.78 -6.21 8.38
CA GLU A 375 1.52 -7.29 7.72
C GLU A 375 2.45 -8.03 8.69
N ALA A 376 3.06 -7.32 9.65
CA ALA A 376 3.89 -7.92 10.68
C ALA A 376 3.15 -8.97 11.54
N SER A 377 1.81 -8.97 11.59
CA SER A 377 1.04 -10.02 12.27
C SER A 377 1.21 -11.40 11.62
N LEU A 378 1.63 -11.47 10.34
CA LEU A 378 1.91 -12.74 9.66
C LEU A 378 3.16 -13.44 10.21
N GLU A 379 4.07 -12.71 10.88
CA GLU A 379 5.27 -13.27 11.50
C GLU A 379 4.96 -14.18 12.70
N ASP A 380 3.78 -14.02 13.30
CA ASP A 380 3.32 -14.83 14.43
C ASP A 380 2.77 -16.20 14.02
N TYR A 381 2.47 -16.40 12.73
CA TYR A 381 1.97 -17.67 12.21
C TYR A 381 3.13 -18.65 11.94
N THR A 382 2.96 -19.91 12.31
CA THR A 382 3.84 -20.99 11.84
C THR A 382 3.59 -21.32 10.37
N ASN A 383 2.36 -21.11 9.90
CA ASN A 383 1.97 -21.14 8.49
C ASN A 383 1.04 -19.96 8.16
N PRO A 384 1.57 -18.84 7.62
CA PRO A 384 0.80 -17.64 7.30
C PRO A 384 -0.41 -17.86 6.39
N ALA A 385 -0.40 -18.90 5.56
CA ALA A 385 -1.55 -19.27 4.71
C ALA A 385 -2.84 -19.54 5.50
N ALA A 386 -2.74 -19.84 6.81
CA ALA A 386 -3.89 -20.00 7.69
C ALA A 386 -4.68 -18.70 7.90
N ALA A 387 -4.05 -17.54 7.71
CA ALA A 387 -4.70 -16.23 7.79
C ALA A 387 -5.57 -15.91 6.57
N ASN A 388 -5.53 -16.70 5.49
CA ASN A 388 -6.26 -16.41 4.27
C ASN A 388 -7.76 -16.19 4.51
N GLY A 389 -8.27 -15.02 4.13
CA GLY A 389 -9.65 -14.60 4.31
C GLY A 389 -9.98 -14.00 5.68
N LEU A 390 -9.01 -13.93 6.61
CA LEU A 390 -9.17 -13.21 7.88
C LEU A 390 -9.38 -11.72 7.59
N GLN A 391 -10.50 -11.19 8.06
CA GLN A 391 -10.83 -9.77 7.94
C GLN A 391 -10.62 -9.05 9.27
N VAL A 392 -10.00 -7.88 9.24
CA VAL A 392 -9.67 -7.10 10.43
C VAL A 392 -10.09 -5.65 10.27
N THR A 393 -10.43 -4.99 11.39
CA THR A 393 -10.58 -3.53 11.42
C THR A 393 -9.29 -2.88 11.89
N LYS A 394 -8.89 -1.79 11.24
CA LYS A 394 -7.70 -0.99 11.56
C LYS A 394 -8.11 0.48 11.64
N PRO A 395 -7.73 1.25 12.67
CA PRO A 395 -8.01 2.69 12.69
C PRO A 395 -7.52 3.36 11.42
N ARG A 396 -8.41 4.15 10.80
CA ARG A 396 -8.11 4.86 9.57
C ARG A 396 -7.49 6.23 9.88
N ALA A 397 -6.45 6.59 9.14
CA ALA A 397 -5.95 7.97 9.06
C ALA A 397 -6.93 8.90 8.31
N ALA A 398 -7.11 10.14 8.75
CA ALA A 398 -8.02 11.07 8.07
C ALA A 398 -7.56 11.41 6.64
N ALA A 399 -8.53 11.51 5.72
CA ALA A 399 -8.28 12.03 4.37
C ALA A 399 -7.79 13.48 4.46
N GLY A 400 -6.49 13.69 4.22
CA GLY A 400 -5.83 14.99 4.38
C GLY A 400 -4.46 14.92 5.05
N GLY A 401 -4.12 13.80 5.72
CA GLY A 401 -2.72 13.43 5.99
C GLY A 401 -2.09 13.07 4.64
N GLY A 402 -1.53 14.07 3.96
CA GLY A 402 -0.84 13.82 2.69
C GLY A 402 0.37 12.91 2.88
N SER A 403 0.95 12.45 1.78
CA SER A 403 2.34 11.99 1.81
C SER A 403 3.20 13.18 2.28
N THR A 404 3.84 13.00 3.42
CA THR A 404 4.84 13.90 3.99
C THR A 404 6.21 13.21 3.92
N ALA A 405 7.24 13.90 4.37
CA ALA A 405 8.56 13.29 4.48
C ALA A 405 8.56 12.03 5.36
N PHE A 406 7.73 11.97 6.42
CA PHE A 406 7.63 10.80 7.28
C PHE A 406 6.90 9.63 6.60
N THR A 407 5.70 9.85 6.07
CA THR A 407 4.93 8.76 5.45
C THR A 407 5.64 8.18 4.21
N ASP A 408 6.34 9.01 3.44
CA ASP A 408 7.21 8.55 2.35
C ASP A 408 8.42 7.75 2.87
N ALA A 409 9.09 8.23 3.92
CA ALA A 409 10.23 7.54 4.50
C ALA A 409 9.83 6.20 5.14
N CYS A 410 8.69 6.16 5.82
CA CYS A 410 8.16 4.94 6.44
C CYS A 410 7.76 3.91 5.38
N ALA A 411 7.08 4.33 4.30
CA ALA A 411 6.71 3.44 3.20
C ALA A 411 7.92 2.87 2.45
N ALA A 412 9.05 3.59 2.45
CA ALA A 412 10.30 3.14 1.82
C ALA A 412 11.20 2.31 2.75
N ASP A 413 10.89 2.21 4.04
CA ASP A 413 11.68 1.48 5.04
C ASP A 413 11.03 0.14 5.37
N ASP A 414 11.78 -0.95 5.14
CA ASP A 414 11.30 -2.34 5.32
C ASP A 414 10.86 -2.67 6.77
N ILE A 415 11.26 -1.87 7.76
CA ILE A 415 10.83 -2.04 9.15
C ILE A 415 9.56 -1.23 9.38
N CYS A 416 9.59 0.08 9.09
CA CYS A 416 8.47 0.97 9.37
C CYS A 416 7.19 0.57 8.62
N SER A 417 7.31 0.17 7.35
CA SER A 417 6.16 -0.14 6.48
C SER A 417 5.31 -1.32 6.96
N THR A 418 5.87 -2.20 7.79
CA THR A 418 5.23 -3.48 8.18
C THR A 418 4.29 -3.36 9.38
N GLY A 419 4.41 -2.29 10.16
CA GLY A 419 3.72 -2.21 11.43
C GLY A 419 2.31 -1.57 11.37
N ILE A 420 1.68 -1.49 12.54
CA ILE A 420 0.45 -0.71 12.79
C ILE A 420 0.74 0.38 13.82
N TYR A 421 0.13 1.57 13.70
CA TYR A 421 0.29 2.71 14.62
C TYR A 421 1.60 3.53 14.55
N GLN A 422 2.42 3.39 13.51
CA GLN A 422 3.69 4.13 13.35
C GLN A 422 3.43 5.62 13.16
N SER A 423 2.45 5.96 12.33
CA SER A 423 2.09 7.34 12.04
C SER A 423 1.47 8.00 13.27
N GLU A 424 0.70 7.24 14.06
CA GLU A 424 0.15 7.66 15.34
C GLU A 424 1.28 7.87 16.37
N ALA A 425 2.26 6.97 16.43
CA ALA A 425 3.43 7.13 17.31
C ALA A 425 4.22 8.40 16.96
N TYR A 426 4.43 8.67 15.67
CA TYR A 426 5.06 9.90 15.17
C TYR A 426 4.25 11.14 15.58
N ASP A 427 2.96 11.17 15.26
CA ASP A 427 2.06 12.29 15.58
C ASP A 427 2.01 12.58 17.07
N THR A 428 1.96 11.53 17.89
CA THR A 428 1.92 11.64 19.34
C THR A 428 3.17 12.35 19.88
N VAL A 429 4.36 12.00 19.37
CA VAL A 429 5.62 12.63 19.77
C VAL A 429 5.69 14.08 19.31
N MET A 430 5.26 14.36 18.08
CA MET A 430 5.16 15.72 17.57
C MET A 430 4.19 16.57 18.41
N MET A 431 3.00 16.04 18.75
CA MET A 431 2.00 16.71 19.58
C MET A 431 2.53 17.08 20.96
N ILE A 432 3.20 16.15 21.66
CA ILE A 432 3.79 16.46 22.98
C ILE A 432 4.99 17.40 22.86
N GLY A 433 5.75 17.35 21.76
CA GLY A 433 6.85 18.27 21.47
C GLY A 433 6.36 19.71 21.27
N HIS A 434 5.35 19.91 20.40
CA HIS A 434 4.71 21.20 20.21
C HIS A 434 4.05 21.72 21.48
N ALA A 435 3.45 20.83 22.28
CA ALA A 435 2.91 21.21 23.58
C ALA A 435 4.02 21.71 24.53
N ALA A 436 5.20 21.08 24.50
CA ALA A 436 6.32 21.45 25.36
C ALA A 436 7.05 22.74 24.93
N MET A 437 6.88 23.18 23.68
CA MET A 437 7.34 24.51 23.25
C MET A 437 6.53 25.64 23.93
N MET A 438 5.39 25.34 24.55
CA MET A 438 4.67 26.31 25.38
C MET A 438 5.26 26.30 26.79
N GLU A 439 5.76 27.47 27.21
CA GLU A 439 6.36 27.70 28.53
C GLU A 439 7.49 26.69 28.89
N ASP A 440 8.34 26.36 27.92
CA ASP A 440 9.54 25.51 28.10
C ASP A 440 9.28 24.16 28.79
N GLY A 441 8.11 23.56 28.55
CA GLY A 441 7.69 22.28 29.11
C GLY A 441 7.03 22.39 30.49
N GLU A 442 6.80 23.60 31.01
CA GLU A 442 5.91 23.80 32.16
C GLU A 442 4.44 23.63 31.77
N ASN A 443 3.57 23.38 32.75
CA ASN A 443 2.11 23.34 32.58
C ASN A 443 1.56 22.40 31.48
N MET A 444 2.28 21.31 31.19
CA MET A 444 1.93 20.36 30.12
C MET A 444 0.50 19.81 30.20
N GLY A 445 -0.06 19.63 31.39
CA GLY A 445 -1.46 19.20 31.57
C GLY A 445 -2.50 20.17 30.97
N THR A 446 -2.12 21.43 30.72
CA THR A 446 -2.94 22.43 30.01
C THR A 446 -2.54 22.53 28.53
N HIS A 447 -1.25 22.40 28.23
CA HIS A 447 -0.73 22.55 26.87
C HIS A 447 -1.08 21.39 25.93
N VAL A 448 -1.07 20.15 26.42
CA VAL A 448 -1.48 18.98 25.63
C VAL A 448 -2.90 19.12 25.05
N PRO A 449 -3.94 19.42 25.86
CA PRO A 449 -5.28 19.61 25.30
C PRO A 449 -5.38 20.86 24.42
N MET A 450 -4.51 21.88 24.58
CA MET A 450 -4.51 23.05 23.70
C MET A 450 -4.07 22.70 22.27
N VAL A 451 -3.03 21.88 22.11
CA VAL A 451 -2.57 21.41 20.79
C VAL A 451 -3.66 20.65 20.04
N GLY A 452 -4.47 19.86 20.75
CA GLY A 452 -5.61 19.13 20.18
C GLY A 452 -6.95 19.86 20.25
N SER A 453 -6.99 21.18 20.42
CA SER A 453 -8.24 21.97 20.53
C SER A 453 -8.55 22.79 19.27
N GLY A 454 -9.76 23.35 19.19
CA GLY A 454 -10.15 24.24 18.09
C GLY A 454 -10.26 23.50 16.75
N ASP A 455 -9.43 23.90 15.78
CA ASP A 455 -9.34 23.24 14.46
C ASP A 455 -8.58 21.90 14.54
N GLY A 456 -7.98 21.56 15.69
CA GLY A 456 -7.26 20.31 15.94
C GLY A 456 -5.80 20.33 15.51
N TYR A 457 -5.08 19.28 15.89
CA TYR A 457 -3.70 19.05 15.48
C TYR A 457 -3.66 18.31 14.14
N ALA A 458 -3.08 18.92 13.11
CA ALA A 458 -2.90 18.27 11.81
C ALA A 458 -1.58 17.50 11.78
N GLY A 459 -1.68 16.17 11.83
CA GLY A 459 -0.55 15.23 11.71
C GLY A 459 -0.69 14.28 10.52
N GLU A 460 0.19 13.29 10.48
CA GLU A 460 0.25 12.21 9.48
C GLU A 460 -1.04 11.40 9.41
N THR A 461 -1.65 11.16 10.57
CA THR A 461 -2.88 10.39 10.71
C THR A 461 -4.14 11.25 10.60
N GLY A 462 -3.96 12.51 10.21
CA GLY A 462 -5.03 13.47 9.98
C GLY A 462 -5.16 14.52 11.08
N THR A 463 -6.36 15.09 11.21
CA THR A 463 -6.62 16.16 12.18
C THR A 463 -7.22 15.60 13.48
N HIS A 464 -6.51 15.77 14.58
CA HIS A 464 -6.90 15.29 15.90
C HIS A 464 -7.52 16.39 16.75
N VAL A 465 -8.77 16.16 17.18
CA VAL A 465 -9.46 17.01 18.15
C VAL A 465 -9.79 16.17 19.37
N PHE A 466 -9.26 16.55 20.54
CA PHE A 466 -9.57 15.87 21.79
C PHE A 466 -10.96 16.24 22.28
N LEU A 467 -11.75 15.21 22.61
CA LEU A 467 -13.00 15.33 23.33
C LEU A 467 -12.73 15.63 24.81
N ASP A 468 -13.75 16.09 25.54
CA ASP A 468 -13.65 16.43 26.96
C ASP A 468 -13.10 15.29 27.85
N ASN A 469 -13.23 14.05 27.38
CA ASN A 469 -12.76 12.85 28.08
C ASN A 469 -11.37 12.36 27.62
N GLY A 470 -10.68 13.11 26.75
CA GLY A 470 -9.36 12.77 26.23
C GLY A 470 -9.35 11.88 24.97
N ASP A 471 -10.52 11.44 24.50
CA ASP A 471 -10.66 10.63 23.29
C ASP A 471 -10.58 11.47 22.01
N VAL A 472 -10.42 10.81 20.87
CA VAL A 472 -10.70 11.37 19.55
C VAL A 472 -11.91 10.70 18.90
N GLY A 473 -12.62 11.45 18.06
CA GLY A 473 -13.73 10.91 17.25
C GLY A 473 -13.26 9.95 16.13
N GLY A 474 -12.00 10.07 15.71
CA GLY A 474 -11.42 9.25 14.65
C GLY A 474 -11.93 9.55 13.24
N SER A 475 -11.30 8.92 12.25
CA SER A 475 -11.68 9.01 10.83
C SER A 475 -12.37 7.75 10.31
N GLY A 476 -12.84 6.90 11.23
CA GLY A 476 -13.37 5.58 10.94
C GLY A 476 -12.31 4.48 10.99
N TYR A 477 -12.59 3.37 10.33
CA TYR A 477 -11.72 2.20 10.29
C TYR A 477 -11.56 1.71 8.85
N ASP A 478 -10.34 1.36 8.46
CA ASP A 478 -10.11 0.48 7.33
C ASP A 478 -10.54 -0.93 7.72
N VAL A 479 -11.16 -1.63 6.78
CA VAL A 479 -11.35 -3.08 6.90
C VAL A 479 -10.51 -3.76 5.86
N CYS A 480 -9.61 -4.60 6.36
CA CYS A 480 -8.52 -5.18 5.61
C CYS A 480 -8.65 -6.70 5.63
N THR A 481 -8.18 -7.34 4.57
CA THR A 481 -8.23 -8.79 4.42
C THR A 481 -6.81 -9.33 4.22
N PHE A 482 -6.48 -10.39 4.95
CA PHE A 482 -5.29 -11.19 4.67
C PHE A 482 -5.59 -12.15 3.52
N HIS A 483 -4.74 -12.16 2.50
CA HIS A 483 -4.85 -13.03 1.35
C HIS A 483 -3.60 -13.89 1.24
N HIS A 484 -3.80 -15.20 1.15
CA HIS A 484 -2.78 -16.13 0.71
C HIS A 484 -2.93 -16.34 -0.78
N VAL A 485 -1.88 -16.03 -1.53
CA VAL A 485 -1.81 -16.36 -2.94
C VAL A 485 -0.77 -17.46 -3.15
N PRO A 486 -1.19 -18.69 -3.48
CA PRO A 486 -0.28 -19.82 -3.66
C PRO A 486 0.88 -19.49 -4.59
N THR A 487 2.11 -19.85 -4.20
CA THR A 487 3.37 -19.50 -4.90
C THR A 487 3.76 -18.01 -4.87
N TYR A 488 2.84 -17.07 -4.69
CA TYR A 488 3.10 -15.62 -4.77
C TYR A 488 3.20 -14.92 -3.41
N GLY A 489 2.79 -15.54 -2.31
CA GLY A 489 2.99 -15.04 -0.95
C GLY A 489 1.71 -14.56 -0.27
N GLU A 490 1.88 -13.74 0.76
CA GLU A 490 0.80 -13.20 1.60
C GLU A 490 0.60 -11.71 1.32
N TYR A 491 -0.64 -11.25 1.37
CA TYR A 491 -0.99 -9.86 1.09
C TYR A 491 -2.00 -9.34 2.11
N PHE A 492 -1.81 -8.11 2.58
CA PHE A 492 -2.71 -7.43 3.49
C PHE A 492 -3.33 -6.22 2.81
N ASN A 493 -4.59 -6.35 2.39
CA ASN A 493 -5.26 -5.35 1.55
C ASN A 493 -6.40 -4.68 2.31
N CYS A 494 -6.37 -3.36 2.39
CA CYS A 494 -7.43 -2.54 2.98
C CYS A 494 -8.31 -1.94 1.86
N ASP A 495 -9.22 -2.76 1.32
CA ASP A 495 -10.09 -2.42 0.20
C ASP A 495 -11.45 -1.84 0.63
N ARG A 496 -11.74 -1.87 1.93
CA ARG A 496 -13.00 -1.35 2.47
C ARG A 496 -12.87 -0.31 3.58
N ALA A 497 -13.88 0.51 3.50
CA ALA A 497 -14.38 1.60 4.30
C ALA A 497 -15.13 1.28 5.60
N TRP A 498 -14.89 1.87 6.75
CA TRP A 498 -15.98 2.11 7.72
C TRP A 498 -15.93 3.54 8.22
N ALA A 499 -17.09 4.21 8.27
CA ALA A 499 -17.20 5.55 8.82
C ALA A 499 -18.43 5.66 9.73
N ALA A 500 -18.27 6.39 10.83
CA ALA A 500 -19.33 6.63 11.79
C ALA A 500 -20.55 7.28 11.10
N GLY A 501 -21.70 6.63 11.18
CA GLY A 501 -22.96 7.09 10.56
C GLY A 501 -23.16 6.72 9.09
N ALA A 502 -22.11 6.31 8.37
CA ALA A 502 -22.21 5.80 7.00
C ALA A 502 -22.13 4.26 6.92
N GLY A 503 -21.54 3.62 7.94
CA GLY A 503 -21.33 2.18 7.96
C GLY A 503 -20.15 1.77 7.07
N LEU A 504 -20.22 0.56 6.50
CA LEU A 504 -19.25 0.07 5.53
C LEU A 504 -19.35 0.80 4.19
N LEU A 505 -18.19 1.07 3.59
CA LEU A 505 -18.04 1.74 2.30
C LEU A 505 -16.96 1.03 1.47
N ASP A 506 -16.92 1.26 0.16
CA ASP A 506 -15.76 0.89 -0.64
C ASP A 506 -14.71 2.01 -0.54
N VAL A 507 -13.42 1.65 -0.54
CA VAL A 507 -12.34 2.66 -0.63
C VAL A 507 -12.21 3.08 -2.09
N ASP A 508 -12.28 4.40 -2.33
CA ASP A 508 -12.00 4.93 -3.67
C ASP A 508 -10.55 4.63 -4.05
N TRP A 509 -10.36 3.97 -5.19
CA TRP A 509 -9.03 3.65 -5.69
C TRP A 509 -8.24 4.92 -6.04
N MET A 510 -7.16 5.16 -5.30
CA MET A 510 -6.27 6.33 -5.49
C MET A 510 -4.96 6.00 -6.21
N GLY A 511 -4.69 4.72 -6.48
CA GLY A 511 -3.47 4.25 -7.13
C GLY A 511 -3.50 4.30 -8.66
N ALA A 512 -2.54 3.64 -9.29
CA ALA A 512 -2.46 3.51 -10.74
C ALA A 512 -3.35 2.38 -11.25
N THR A 513 -4.25 2.68 -12.19
CA THR A 513 -5.02 1.66 -12.92
C THR A 513 -4.33 1.34 -14.25
N VAL A 514 -3.91 0.08 -14.42
CA VAL A 514 -3.31 -0.45 -15.64
C VAL A 514 -4.36 -1.22 -16.44
N LYS A 515 -4.56 -0.83 -17.69
CA LYS A 515 -5.52 -1.51 -18.58
C LYS A 515 -4.85 -2.64 -19.34
N ILE A 516 -5.45 -3.83 -19.31
CA ILE A 516 -5.06 -4.99 -20.09
C ILE A 516 -6.13 -5.23 -21.15
N GLY A 517 -5.75 -5.22 -22.41
CA GLY A 517 -6.66 -5.55 -23.49
C GLY A 517 -6.92 -7.05 -23.56
N PHE A 518 -8.15 -7.45 -23.85
CA PHE A 518 -8.51 -8.85 -24.04
C PHE A 518 -9.29 -8.99 -25.36
N LEU A 519 -8.64 -9.60 -26.35
CA LEU A 519 -9.21 -9.95 -27.64
C LEU A 519 -10.02 -11.23 -27.47
N ASN A 520 -11.31 -11.07 -27.21
CA ASN A 520 -12.24 -12.17 -27.01
C ASN A 520 -12.89 -12.54 -28.35
N ASP A 521 -12.87 -13.81 -28.74
CA ASP A 521 -13.63 -14.29 -29.89
C ASP A 521 -15.11 -14.49 -29.49
N ALA A 522 -15.79 -13.38 -29.18
CA ALA A 522 -17.16 -13.37 -28.67
C ALA A 522 -18.21 -13.58 -29.78
N SER A 523 -17.80 -13.42 -31.04
CA SER A 523 -18.54 -13.82 -32.23
C SER A 523 -17.68 -14.71 -33.15
N GLY A 524 -18.30 -15.27 -34.19
CA GLY A 524 -17.63 -16.20 -35.11
C GLY A 524 -17.77 -17.67 -34.71
N PRO A 525 -17.01 -18.58 -35.36
CA PRO A 525 -17.20 -20.03 -35.26
C PRO A 525 -16.93 -20.62 -33.87
N ILE A 526 -16.14 -19.94 -33.03
CA ILE A 526 -15.77 -20.41 -31.69
C ILE A 526 -16.43 -19.63 -30.55
N ALA A 527 -17.44 -18.81 -30.86
CA ALA A 527 -18.11 -17.92 -29.91
C ALA A 527 -18.68 -18.62 -28.67
N VAL A 528 -18.98 -19.92 -28.78
CA VAL A 528 -19.46 -20.76 -27.67
C VAL A 528 -18.48 -20.81 -26.49
N TYR A 529 -17.18 -20.65 -26.73
CA TYR A 529 -16.15 -20.67 -25.67
C TYR A 529 -15.82 -19.29 -25.09
N GLY A 530 -16.31 -18.21 -25.71
CA GLY A 530 -16.08 -16.83 -25.27
C GLY A 530 -16.39 -16.56 -23.79
N PRO A 531 -17.52 -17.07 -23.23
CA PRO A 531 -17.80 -16.94 -21.80
C PRO A 531 -16.73 -17.56 -20.89
N GLY A 532 -16.18 -18.72 -21.27
CA GLY A 532 -15.12 -19.39 -20.51
C GLY A 532 -13.81 -18.60 -20.50
N PHE A 533 -13.43 -18.01 -21.62
CA PHE A 533 -12.27 -17.11 -21.71
C PHE A 533 -12.44 -15.89 -20.79
N VAL A 534 -13.63 -15.28 -20.81
CA VAL A 534 -13.96 -14.13 -19.94
C VAL A 534 -13.88 -14.54 -18.47
N ALA A 535 -14.49 -15.66 -18.08
CA ALA A 535 -14.47 -16.14 -16.71
C ALA A 535 -13.04 -16.39 -16.20
N ALA A 536 -12.21 -17.05 -17.01
CA ALA A 536 -10.80 -17.28 -16.67
C ALA A 536 -10.00 -15.98 -16.53
N SER A 537 -10.22 -15.01 -17.43
CA SER A 537 -9.56 -13.72 -17.38
C SER A 537 -9.93 -12.91 -16.12
N GLN A 538 -11.16 -13.05 -15.61
CA GLN A 538 -11.60 -12.40 -14.39
C GLN A 538 -11.02 -13.06 -13.13
N ILE A 539 -10.84 -14.39 -13.13
CA ILE A 539 -10.10 -15.08 -12.06
C ILE A 539 -8.65 -14.56 -12.02
N ALA A 540 -8.02 -14.41 -13.18
CA ALA A 540 -6.66 -13.88 -13.29
C ALA A 540 -6.52 -12.42 -12.84
N ILE A 541 -7.45 -11.54 -13.25
CA ILE A 541 -7.38 -10.12 -12.86
C ILE A 541 -7.65 -9.93 -11.36
N GLY A 542 -8.52 -10.75 -10.77
CA GLY A 542 -8.76 -10.75 -9.33
C GLY A 542 -7.47 -11.07 -8.56
N LEU A 543 -6.77 -12.13 -8.98
CA LEU A 543 -5.47 -12.50 -8.42
C LEU A 543 -4.44 -11.37 -8.54
N ALA A 544 -4.30 -10.81 -9.73
CA ALA A 544 -3.34 -9.72 -9.99
C ALA A 544 -3.67 -8.48 -9.14
N ASN A 545 -4.95 -8.17 -8.95
CA ASN A 545 -5.40 -7.06 -8.11
C ASN A 545 -5.14 -7.32 -6.63
N THR A 546 -5.32 -8.55 -6.13
CA THR A 546 -4.94 -8.89 -4.76
C THR A 546 -3.45 -8.63 -4.51
N ILE A 547 -2.58 -8.95 -5.48
CA ILE A 547 -1.14 -8.78 -5.35
C ILE A 547 -0.71 -7.31 -5.50
N GLY A 548 -1.32 -6.59 -6.45
CA GLY A 548 -0.97 -5.21 -6.76
C GLY A 548 -1.50 -4.17 -5.78
N TYR A 549 -2.57 -4.48 -5.03
CA TYR A 549 -3.36 -3.49 -4.28
C TYR A 549 -2.52 -2.64 -3.33
N SER A 550 -1.78 -3.28 -2.41
CA SER A 550 -0.96 -2.56 -1.41
C SER A 550 0.25 -1.84 -2.01
N ASN A 551 0.60 -2.14 -3.27
CA ASN A 551 1.60 -1.41 -4.04
C ASN A 551 1.00 -0.23 -4.84
N GLY A 552 -0.29 0.09 -4.63
CA GLY A 552 -0.96 1.17 -5.34
C GLY A 552 -1.16 0.87 -6.83
N VAL A 553 -1.24 -0.41 -7.23
CA VAL A 553 -1.55 -0.82 -8.60
C VAL A 553 -2.82 -1.68 -8.65
N GLN A 554 -3.72 -1.35 -9.57
CA GLN A 554 -4.89 -2.15 -9.91
C GLN A 554 -4.92 -2.35 -11.43
N PHE A 555 -5.44 -3.47 -11.87
CA PHE A 555 -5.60 -3.88 -13.24
C PHE A 555 -7.08 -3.92 -13.63
N GLU A 556 -7.36 -3.48 -14.85
CA GLU A 556 -8.68 -3.51 -15.47
C GLU A 556 -8.59 -4.23 -16.82
N ILE A 557 -9.53 -5.11 -17.13
CA ILE A 557 -9.62 -5.72 -18.46
C ILE A 557 -10.50 -4.88 -19.38
N VAL A 558 -9.97 -4.53 -20.55
CA VAL A 558 -10.73 -3.94 -21.66
C VAL A 558 -11.00 -5.03 -22.70
N TYR A 559 -12.25 -5.48 -22.80
CA TYR A 559 -12.65 -6.48 -23.78
C TYR A 559 -12.90 -5.87 -25.17
N ALA A 560 -12.43 -6.55 -26.20
CA ALA A 560 -12.78 -6.26 -27.58
C ALA A 560 -13.05 -7.56 -28.35
N ASP A 561 -14.12 -7.57 -29.15
CA ASP A 561 -14.51 -8.76 -29.92
C ASP A 561 -13.65 -8.88 -31.19
N SER A 562 -12.82 -9.91 -31.26
CA SER A 562 -12.01 -10.23 -32.43
C SER A 562 -12.74 -11.07 -33.48
N GLY A 563 -13.91 -11.63 -33.14
CA GLY A 563 -14.79 -12.35 -34.07
C GLY A 563 -14.18 -13.57 -34.75
N CYS A 564 -13.05 -14.09 -34.24
CA CYS A 564 -12.22 -15.09 -34.91
C CYS A 564 -11.77 -14.70 -36.34
N ASP A 565 -11.82 -13.41 -36.69
CA ASP A 565 -11.54 -12.89 -38.03
C ASP A 565 -10.37 -11.91 -38.02
N GLY A 566 -9.55 -11.92 -39.07
CA GLY A 566 -8.38 -11.04 -39.15
C GLY A 566 -8.71 -9.54 -39.26
N THR A 567 -9.79 -9.18 -39.94
CA THR A 567 -10.20 -7.76 -40.09
C THR A 567 -10.84 -7.25 -38.82
N MET A 568 -11.69 -8.08 -38.20
CA MET A 568 -12.30 -7.78 -36.92
C MET A 568 -11.27 -7.74 -35.80
N GLY A 569 -10.31 -8.68 -35.78
CA GLY A 569 -9.15 -8.66 -34.87
C GLY A 569 -8.32 -7.38 -34.98
N ALA A 570 -8.05 -6.89 -36.20
CA ALA A 570 -7.40 -5.59 -36.39
C ALA A 570 -8.24 -4.42 -35.86
N THR A 571 -9.57 -4.46 -36.06
CA THR A 571 -10.48 -3.42 -35.56
C THR A 571 -10.55 -3.43 -34.02
N ALA A 572 -10.60 -4.62 -33.42
CA ALA A 572 -10.56 -4.84 -31.98
C ALA A 572 -9.25 -4.31 -31.38
N ALA A 573 -8.11 -4.64 -32.00
CA ALA A 573 -6.80 -4.11 -31.60
C ALA A 573 -6.76 -2.57 -31.63
N GLN A 574 -7.34 -1.92 -32.65
CA GLN A 574 -7.42 -0.47 -32.68
C GLN A 574 -8.24 0.09 -31.50
N ALA A 575 -9.36 -0.56 -31.16
CA ALA A 575 -10.17 -0.14 -30.01
C ALA A 575 -9.39 -0.28 -28.68
N LEU A 576 -8.58 -1.33 -28.53
CA LEU A 576 -7.70 -1.52 -27.36
C LEU A 576 -6.59 -0.45 -27.30
N ILE A 577 -5.96 -0.13 -28.43
CA ILE A 577 -4.98 0.96 -28.53
C ILE A 577 -5.61 2.28 -28.10
N ASP A 578 -6.80 2.60 -28.62
CA ASP A 578 -7.52 3.83 -28.30
C ASP A 578 -7.93 3.90 -26.81
N ALA A 579 -8.17 2.74 -26.19
CA ALA A 579 -8.46 2.62 -24.75
C ALA A 579 -7.22 2.77 -23.85
N GLY A 580 -6.01 2.79 -24.43
CA GLY A 580 -4.75 2.97 -23.72
C GLY A 580 -4.31 1.73 -22.94
N VAL A 581 -4.51 0.53 -23.50
CA VAL A 581 -4.03 -0.71 -22.86
C VAL A 581 -2.51 -0.80 -22.85
N TRP A 582 -1.94 -1.41 -21.81
CA TRP A 582 -0.50 -1.64 -21.69
C TRP A 582 -0.03 -2.85 -22.50
N GLY A 583 -0.84 -3.92 -22.51
CA GLY A 583 -0.62 -5.16 -23.24
C GLY A 583 -1.96 -5.75 -23.68
N ALA A 584 -1.93 -6.62 -24.68
CA ALA A 584 -3.11 -7.32 -25.18
C ALA A 584 -3.00 -8.83 -24.98
N VAL A 585 -4.07 -9.45 -24.49
CA VAL A 585 -4.23 -10.89 -24.34
C VAL A 585 -5.15 -11.40 -25.44
N GLY A 586 -4.80 -12.52 -26.06
CA GLY A 586 -5.51 -13.09 -27.19
C GLY A 586 -4.94 -12.70 -28.56
N ALA A 587 -5.64 -12.94 -29.67
CA ALA A 587 -6.93 -13.62 -29.76
C ALA A 587 -6.79 -15.15 -29.60
N ALA A 588 -7.91 -15.88 -29.56
CA ALA A 588 -7.87 -17.33 -29.57
C ALA A 588 -7.59 -17.84 -31.00
N CYS A 589 -8.25 -17.26 -32.01
CA CYS A 589 -8.03 -17.65 -33.40
C CYS A 589 -6.76 -17.07 -34.02
N SER A 590 -5.97 -17.92 -34.69
CA SER A 590 -4.70 -17.52 -35.29
C SER A 590 -4.83 -16.38 -36.31
N GLY A 591 -5.88 -16.38 -37.13
CA GLY A 591 -6.13 -15.31 -38.11
C GLY A 591 -6.44 -13.96 -37.44
N ALA A 592 -7.25 -13.98 -36.37
CA ALA A 592 -7.54 -12.80 -35.57
C ALA A 592 -6.29 -12.26 -34.87
N SER A 593 -5.46 -13.14 -34.31
CA SER A 593 -4.17 -12.76 -33.70
C SER A 593 -3.22 -12.09 -34.68
N MET A 594 -3.10 -12.62 -35.91
CA MET A 594 -2.29 -11.99 -36.96
C MET A 594 -2.81 -10.61 -37.35
N GLY A 595 -4.14 -10.47 -37.49
CA GLY A 595 -4.79 -9.20 -37.76
C GLY A 595 -4.55 -8.16 -36.67
N ALA A 596 -4.74 -8.55 -35.41
CA ALA A 596 -4.51 -7.71 -34.24
C ALA A 596 -3.04 -7.26 -34.11
N ASN A 597 -2.08 -8.19 -34.29
CA ASN A 597 -0.66 -7.91 -34.14
C ASN A 597 -0.19 -6.80 -35.09
N SER A 598 -0.76 -6.73 -36.30
CA SER A 598 -0.40 -5.70 -37.29
C SER A 598 -0.58 -4.27 -36.79
N LEU A 599 -1.51 -4.04 -35.85
CA LEU A 599 -1.73 -2.74 -35.23
C LEU A 599 -1.03 -2.63 -33.87
N LEU A 600 -1.13 -3.67 -33.02
CA LEU A 600 -0.54 -3.67 -31.68
C LEU A 600 0.98 -3.48 -31.74
N SER A 601 1.66 -4.23 -32.61
CA SER A 601 3.11 -4.13 -32.74
C SER A 601 3.58 -2.78 -33.28
N ALA A 602 2.79 -2.16 -34.18
CA ALA A 602 3.05 -0.80 -34.66
C ALA A 602 2.89 0.25 -33.55
N ALA A 603 2.04 -0.01 -32.56
CA ALA A 603 1.87 0.80 -31.36
C ALA A 603 2.88 0.46 -30.24
N GLY A 604 3.70 -0.58 -30.41
CA GLY A 604 4.63 -1.05 -29.38
C GLY A 604 3.98 -1.81 -28.23
N ILE A 605 2.75 -2.30 -28.42
CA ILE A 605 1.98 -3.04 -27.41
C ILE A 605 2.23 -4.55 -27.58
N PRO A 606 2.73 -5.28 -26.57
CA PRO A 606 2.92 -6.72 -26.65
C PRO A 606 1.58 -7.46 -26.69
N GLN A 607 1.56 -8.59 -27.39
CA GLN A 607 0.40 -9.46 -27.52
C GLN A 607 0.72 -10.86 -27.00
N VAL A 608 -0.04 -11.36 -26.02
CA VAL A 608 0.10 -12.72 -25.48
C VAL A 608 -1.16 -13.52 -25.79
N SER A 609 -1.08 -14.41 -26.78
CA SER A 609 -2.19 -15.27 -27.16
C SER A 609 -2.33 -16.48 -26.23
N TYR A 610 -3.58 -16.81 -25.88
CA TYR A 610 -3.93 -17.99 -25.10
C TYR A 610 -4.34 -19.22 -25.92
N ALA A 611 -4.57 -19.10 -27.24
CA ALA A 611 -4.95 -20.26 -28.06
C ALA A 611 -4.48 -20.27 -29.53
N SER A 612 -3.84 -19.22 -30.04
CA SER A 612 -3.38 -19.17 -31.44
C SER A 612 -2.14 -20.05 -31.70
N THR A 613 -2.35 -21.19 -32.37
CA THR A 613 -1.33 -22.23 -32.59
C THR A 613 -0.64 -22.21 -33.97
N SER A 614 -1.12 -21.44 -34.95
CA SER A 614 -0.59 -21.47 -36.33
C SER A 614 0.94 -21.28 -36.39
N PRO A 615 1.68 -22.05 -37.22
CA PRO A 615 3.14 -21.94 -37.32
C PRO A 615 3.62 -20.60 -37.86
N ALA A 616 2.77 -19.87 -38.60
CA ALA A 616 3.13 -18.59 -39.17
C ALA A 616 3.41 -17.52 -38.09
N LEU A 617 2.74 -17.61 -36.93
CA LEU A 617 2.94 -16.69 -35.80
C LEU A 617 4.35 -16.80 -35.18
N SER A 618 5.09 -17.88 -35.45
CA SER A 618 6.47 -18.07 -35.00
C SER A 618 7.48 -17.13 -35.68
N ASP A 619 7.10 -16.42 -36.76
CA ASP A 619 7.96 -15.44 -37.43
C ASP A 619 7.94 -14.10 -36.68
N ALA A 620 8.88 -13.92 -35.75
CA ALA A 620 9.01 -12.69 -34.96
C ALA A 620 9.37 -11.44 -35.80
N THR A 621 9.74 -11.59 -37.07
CA THR A 621 9.91 -10.44 -37.98
C THR A 621 8.57 -9.99 -38.57
N ALA A 622 7.69 -10.95 -38.88
CA ALA A 622 6.34 -10.68 -39.36
C ALA A 622 5.38 -10.28 -38.23
N TYR A 623 5.56 -10.86 -37.05
CA TYR A 623 4.73 -10.64 -35.86
C TYR A 623 5.56 -10.19 -34.65
N PRO A 624 6.19 -9.00 -34.71
CA PRO A 624 7.00 -8.51 -33.60
C PRO A 624 6.13 -8.30 -32.35
N GLY A 625 6.67 -8.64 -31.18
CA GLY A 625 5.98 -8.51 -29.90
C GLY A 625 4.82 -9.50 -29.68
N PHE A 626 4.70 -10.52 -30.54
CA PHE A 626 3.77 -11.63 -30.33
C PHE A 626 4.40 -12.70 -29.44
N PHE A 627 3.62 -13.16 -28.47
CA PHE A 627 3.92 -14.27 -27.57
C PHE A 627 2.70 -15.18 -27.50
N ARG A 628 2.89 -16.44 -27.12
CA ARG A 628 1.78 -17.36 -26.86
C ARG A 628 2.13 -18.37 -25.79
N VAL A 629 1.15 -18.69 -24.96
CA VAL A 629 1.29 -19.71 -23.90
C VAL A 629 0.94 -21.12 -24.37
N VAL A 630 0.49 -21.26 -25.63
CA VAL A 630 0.26 -22.53 -26.30
C VAL A 630 1.39 -22.85 -27.29
N PRO A 631 1.75 -24.13 -27.49
CA PRO A 631 2.78 -24.51 -28.44
C PRO A 631 2.35 -24.29 -29.90
N SER A 632 3.35 -24.23 -30.79
CA SER A 632 3.12 -24.15 -32.24
C SER A 632 2.55 -25.45 -32.81
N ASP A 633 1.63 -25.34 -33.75
CA ASP A 633 1.13 -26.43 -34.60
C ASP A 633 2.25 -27.11 -35.41
N ALA A 634 3.40 -26.46 -35.58
CA ALA A 634 4.58 -27.09 -36.15
C ALA A 634 4.99 -28.33 -35.35
N PHE A 635 4.82 -28.30 -34.03
CA PHE A 635 5.02 -29.45 -33.16
C PHE A 635 3.82 -30.40 -33.23
N GLN A 636 2.58 -29.90 -33.08
CA GLN A 636 1.40 -30.77 -33.07
C GLN A 636 1.24 -31.59 -34.36
N GLY A 637 1.53 -31.00 -35.53
CA GLY A 637 1.50 -31.70 -36.81
C GLY A 637 2.45 -32.91 -36.83
N SER A 638 3.64 -32.79 -36.21
CA SER A 638 4.57 -33.92 -36.07
C SER A 638 4.05 -34.98 -35.10
N VAL A 639 3.41 -34.58 -34.00
CA VAL A 639 2.84 -35.50 -33.02
C VAL A 639 1.72 -36.33 -33.62
N VAL A 640 0.79 -35.70 -34.35
CA VAL A 640 -0.30 -36.46 -34.98
C VAL A 640 0.23 -37.40 -36.06
N ALA A 641 1.25 -36.99 -36.83
CA ALA A 641 1.93 -37.87 -37.79
C ALA A 641 2.58 -39.09 -37.10
N ASP A 642 3.26 -38.88 -35.96
CA ASP A 642 3.83 -39.96 -35.15
C ASP A 642 2.74 -40.93 -34.65
N VAL A 643 1.63 -40.39 -34.13
CA VAL A 643 0.49 -41.19 -33.62
C VAL A 643 -0.13 -42.03 -34.73
N MET A 644 -0.48 -41.40 -35.86
CA MET A 644 -1.07 -42.10 -37.00
C MET A 644 -0.13 -43.16 -37.59
N THR A 645 1.18 -42.86 -37.65
CA THR A 645 2.20 -43.83 -38.09
C THR A 645 2.31 -45.01 -37.12
N ALA A 646 2.32 -44.75 -35.81
CA ALA A 646 2.38 -45.78 -34.77
C ALA A 646 1.14 -46.69 -34.80
N ASP A 647 -0.03 -46.12 -35.10
CA ASP A 647 -1.30 -46.84 -35.25
C ASP A 647 -1.43 -47.53 -36.61
N GLY A 648 -0.42 -47.41 -37.48
CA GLY A 648 -0.34 -48.11 -38.76
C GLY A 648 -1.21 -47.50 -39.86
N MET A 649 -1.55 -46.21 -39.75
CA MET A 649 -2.31 -45.49 -40.77
C MET A 649 -1.40 -45.10 -41.93
N ASP A 650 -1.64 -45.64 -43.12
CA ASP A 650 -0.80 -45.45 -44.30
C ASP A 650 -1.56 -44.95 -45.54
N ASN A 651 -2.81 -44.51 -45.37
CA ASN A 651 -3.67 -44.03 -46.46
C ASN A 651 -4.69 -43.01 -45.92
N VAL A 652 -4.16 -41.83 -45.59
CA VAL A 652 -4.77 -40.75 -44.80
C VAL A 652 -5.34 -39.66 -45.71
N ALA A 653 -6.62 -39.34 -45.55
CA ALA A 653 -7.19 -38.09 -46.06
C ALA A 653 -6.93 -36.96 -45.07
N VAL A 654 -6.44 -35.82 -45.53
CA VAL A 654 -6.32 -34.60 -44.71
C VAL A 654 -7.47 -33.68 -45.07
N ILE A 655 -8.41 -33.46 -44.15
CA ILE A 655 -9.48 -32.47 -44.30
C ILE A 655 -9.20 -31.30 -43.36
N HIS A 656 -9.19 -30.09 -43.89
CA HIS A 656 -8.81 -28.92 -43.12
C HIS A 656 -9.57 -27.65 -43.49
N MET A 657 -9.75 -26.76 -42.53
CA MET A 657 -10.15 -25.39 -42.81
C MET A 657 -9.06 -24.66 -43.61
N THR A 658 -9.48 -23.73 -44.47
CA THR A 658 -8.59 -22.90 -45.29
C THR A 658 -8.17 -21.60 -44.60
N ASN A 659 -8.45 -21.46 -43.30
CA ASN A 659 -7.94 -20.35 -42.48
C ASN A 659 -6.48 -20.60 -42.03
N ALA A 660 -5.91 -19.64 -41.29
CA ALA A 660 -4.49 -19.65 -40.88
C ALA A 660 -4.13 -20.80 -39.92
N TYR A 661 -5.08 -21.22 -39.07
CA TYR A 661 -4.93 -22.39 -38.20
C TYR A 661 -4.99 -23.67 -39.02
N GLY A 662 -6.09 -23.88 -39.74
CA GLY A 662 -6.36 -25.13 -40.45
C GLY A 662 -5.32 -25.46 -41.51
N SER A 663 -4.95 -24.49 -42.33
CA SER A 663 -3.93 -24.67 -43.36
C SER A 663 -2.54 -24.89 -42.76
N GLY A 664 -2.19 -24.13 -41.71
CA GLY A 664 -0.88 -24.21 -41.07
C GLY A 664 -0.62 -25.56 -40.43
N LEU A 665 -1.60 -26.09 -39.69
CA LEU A 665 -1.48 -27.41 -39.06
C LEU A 665 -1.56 -28.56 -40.09
N ALA A 666 -2.43 -28.45 -41.10
CA ALA A 666 -2.49 -29.44 -42.17
C ALA A 666 -1.15 -29.56 -42.92
N ASP A 667 -0.53 -28.42 -43.26
CA ASP A 667 0.78 -28.39 -43.92
C ASP A 667 1.87 -28.96 -43.01
N ALA A 668 1.84 -28.65 -41.70
CA ALA A 668 2.77 -29.22 -40.73
C ALA A 668 2.61 -30.74 -40.61
N PHE A 669 1.38 -31.26 -40.57
CA PHE A 669 1.12 -32.70 -40.57
C PHE A 669 1.63 -33.37 -41.86
N VAL A 670 1.25 -32.84 -43.03
CA VAL A 670 1.67 -33.39 -44.33
C VAL A 670 3.20 -33.38 -44.49
N ALA A 671 3.88 -32.37 -43.94
CA ALA A 671 5.33 -32.31 -43.96
C ALA A 671 6.02 -33.37 -43.09
N ASN A 672 5.35 -33.90 -42.07
CA ASN A 672 5.88 -34.90 -41.14
C ASN A 672 5.38 -36.33 -41.43
N MET A 673 4.27 -36.49 -42.15
CA MET A 673 3.78 -37.79 -42.61
C MET A 673 4.58 -38.29 -43.82
N ASP A 674 4.71 -39.62 -43.99
CA ASP A 674 5.22 -40.16 -45.25
C ASP A 674 4.31 -39.71 -46.41
N ALA A 675 4.89 -39.06 -47.42
CA ALA A 675 4.14 -38.57 -48.57
C ALA A 675 3.37 -39.67 -49.32
N SER A 676 3.84 -40.92 -49.24
CA SER A 676 3.12 -42.08 -49.80
C SER A 676 1.90 -42.50 -48.98
N SER A 677 1.80 -42.04 -47.74
CA SER A 677 0.66 -42.28 -46.85
C SER A 677 -0.45 -41.22 -46.94
N ILE A 678 -0.22 -40.12 -47.68
CA ILE A 678 -1.26 -39.11 -47.94
C ILE A 678 -2.10 -39.54 -49.14
N CYS A 679 -3.38 -39.84 -48.88
CA CYS A 679 -4.37 -40.25 -49.88
C CYS A 679 -4.90 -39.05 -50.67
N THR A 680 -5.37 -38.03 -49.96
CA THR A 680 -5.89 -36.78 -50.53
C THR A 680 -5.81 -35.66 -49.49
N GLN A 681 -5.81 -34.41 -49.95
CA GLN A 681 -5.90 -33.22 -49.09
C GLN A 681 -7.03 -32.34 -49.60
N ILE A 682 -7.98 -32.02 -48.71
CA ILE A 682 -9.21 -31.30 -49.02
C ILE A 682 -9.34 -30.12 -48.07
N GLY A 683 -9.31 -28.91 -48.64
CA GLY A 683 -9.58 -27.68 -47.91
C GLY A 683 -11.05 -27.29 -48.01
N TYR A 684 -11.64 -26.79 -46.93
CA TYR A 684 -12.96 -26.17 -46.92
C TYR A 684 -12.93 -24.74 -46.33
N ALA A 685 -13.88 -23.90 -46.71
CA ALA A 685 -13.98 -22.53 -46.20
C ALA A 685 -14.70 -22.52 -44.84
N GLU A 686 -14.34 -21.59 -43.95
CA GLU A 686 -14.88 -21.50 -42.59
C GLU A 686 -16.40 -21.22 -42.53
N ASP A 687 -17.01 -20.74 -43.63
CA ASP A 687 -18.45 -20.56 -43.78
C ASP A 687 -19.15 -21.73 -44.49
N THR A 688 -18.45 -22.85 -44.68
CA THR A 688 -19.01 -24.05 -45.32
C THR A 688 -20.03 -24.71 -44.39
N THR A 689 -21.29 -24.79 -44.81
CA THR A 689 -22.35 -25.47 -44.04
C THR A 689 -22.75 -26.83 -44.62
N ASP A 690 -22.21 -27.21 -45.77
CA ASP A 690 -22.48 -28.48 -46.45
C ASP A 690 -21.15 -29.16 -46.79
N HIS A 691 -20.84 -30.23 -46.05
CA HIS A 691 -19.60 -30.98 -46.21
C HIS A 691 -19.77 -32.24 -47.08
N SER A 692 -20.96 -32.47 -47.67
CA SER A 692 -21.25 -33.70 -48.42
C SER A 692 -20.28 -33.94 -49.57
N GLY A 693 -19.92 -32.89 -50.32
CA GLY A 693 -18.94 -32.96 -51.40
C GLY A 693 -17.50 -33.23 -50.93
N ASN A 694 -17.14 -32.71 -49.75
CA ASN A 694 -15.81 -32.93 -49.15
C ASN A 694 -15.69 -34.41 -48.73
N VAL A 695 -16.70 -34.93 -48.04
CA VAL A 695 -16.76 -36.33 -47.60
C VAL A 695 -16.81 -37.29 -48.78
N GLN A 696 -17.61 -36.99 -49.81
CA GLN A 696 -17.69 -37.84 -51.01
C GLN A 696 -16.32 -37.93 -51.70
N SER A 697 -15.55 -36.84 -51.71
CA SER A 697 -14.20 -36.83 -52.29
C SER A 697 -13.23 -37.73 -51.51
N ILE A 698 -13.36 -37.82 -50.17
CA ILE A 698 -12.59 -38.75 -49.32
C ILE A 698 -12.95 -40.20 -49.66
N ILE A 699 -14.25 -40.50 -49.78
CA ILE A 699 -14.77 -41.84 -50.10
C ILE A 699 -14.33 -42.27 -51.51
N ASP A 700 -14.48 -41.38 -52.50
CA ASP A 700 -14.12 -41.65 -53.90
C ASP A 700 -12.61 -41.88 -54.09
N ALA A 701 -11.77 -41.21 -53.27
CA ALA A 701 -10.34 -41.44 -53.23
C ALA A 701 -9.96 -42.79 -52.58
N GLY A 702 -10.88 -43.40 -51.83
CA GLY A 702 -10.65 -44.68 -51.15
C GLY A 702 -9.74 -44.57 -49.92
N CYS A 703 -9.74 -43.42 -49.24
CA CYS A 703 -8.92 -43.20 -48.05
C CYS A 703 -9.43 -44.04 -46.87
N THR A 704 -8.53 -44.61 -46.06
CA THR A 704 -8.88 -45.53 -44.96
C THR A 704 -8.78 -44.89 -43.58
N SER A 705 -8.20 -43.70 -43.50
CA SER A 705 -8.24 -42.86 -42.31
C SER A 705 -8.33 -41.38 -42.68
N VAL A 706 -8.73 -40.54 -41.73
CA VAL A 706 -8.84 -39.10 -41.85
C VAL A 706 -8.00 -38.43 -40.77
N MET A 707 -7.21 -37.43 -41.14
CA MET A 707 -6.72 -36.39 -40.24
C MET A 707 -7.58 -35.15 -40.42
N MET A 708 -8.29 -34.74 -39.37
CA MET A 708 -9.22 -33.63 -39.35
C MET A 708 -8.61 -32.43 -38.61
N VAL A 709 -8.50 -31.31 -39.32
CA VAL A 709 -8.16 -30.01 -38.74
C VAL A 709 -9.34 -29.07 -38.89
N SER A 710 -10.16 -29.03 -37.85
CA SER A 710 -11.49 -28.42 -37.83
C SER A 710 -11.75 -27.80 -36.47
N TYR A 711 -12.66 -26.82 -36.41
CA TYR A 711 -13.31 -26.47 -35.14
C TYR A 711 -14.43 -27.45 -34.82
N ALA A 712 -14.84 -27.50 -33.54
CA ALA A 712 -15.77 -28.48 -33.02
C ALA A 712 -17.10 -28.55 -33.79
N SER A 713 -17.73 -27.41 -34.11
CA SER A 713 -18.99 -27.37 -34.86
C SER A 713 -18.89 -28.04 -36.23
N ASP A 714 -17.87 -27.68 -37.00
CA ASP A 714 -17.65 -28.18 -38.35
C ASP A 714 -17.15 -29.62 -38.29
N GLY A 715 -16.36 -29.96 -37.26
CA GLY A 715 -15.84 -31.30 -37.04
C GLY A 715 -16.97 -32.28 -36.77
N ALA A 716 -17.90 -31.91 -35.90
CA ALA A 716 -19.13 -32.66 -35.63
C ALA A 716 -19.94 -32.88 -36.92
N ALA A 717 -20.18 -31.81 -37.70
CA ALA A 717 -20.92 -31.90 -38.96
C ALA A 717 -20.22 -32.80 -40.00
N ILE A 718 -18.89 -32.75 -40.09
CA ILE A 718 -18.11 -33.61 -40.97
C ILE A 718 -18.16 -35.07 -40.51
N ILE A 719 -18.09 -35.35 -39.20
CA ILE A 719 -18.20 -36.71 -38.64
C ILE A 719 -19.59 -37.30 -38.94
N GLU A 720 -20.66 -36.52 -38.72
CA GLU A 720 -22.02 -36.94 -39.06
C GLU A 720 -22.18 -37.22 -40.56
N GLU A 721 -21.64 -36.33 -41.40
CA GLU A 721 -21.70 -36.49 -42.85
C GLU A 721 -20.92 -37.73 -43.30
N MET A 722 -19.73 -37.99 -42.74
CA MET A 722 -18.94 -39.21 -42.96
C MET A 722 -19.74 -40.47 -42.62
N ALA A 723 -20.38 -40.51 -41.45
CA ALA A 723 -21.23 -41.63 -41.06
C ALA A 723 -22.42 -41.79 -41.99
N SER A 724 -23.07 -40.69 -42.40
CA SER A 724 -24.24 -40.71 -43.28
C SER A 724 -23.94 -41.27 -44.68
N GLN A 725 -22.73 -41.04 -45.18
CA GLN A 725 -22.24 -41.57 -46.46
C GLN A 725 -21.59 -42.96 -46.33
N GLY A 726 -21.55 -43.53 -45.13
CA GLY A 726 -21.03 -44.87 -44.88
C GLY A 726 -19.50 -44.95 -44.85
N TYR A 727 -18.81 -43.86 -44.52
CA TYR A 727 -17.38 -43.90 -44.22
C TYR A 727 -17.14 -44.71 -42.95
N SER A 728 -16.15 -45.60 -42.98
CA SER A 728 -15.83 -46.51 -41.87
C SER A 728 -14.34 -46.52 -41.53
N GLY A 729 -13.59 -45.52 -41.99
CA GLY A 729 -12.17 -45.39 -41.69
C GLY A 729 -11.94 -44.75 -40.32
N ALA A 730 -10.71 -44.82 -39.82
CA ALA A 730 -10.34 -44.21 -38.54
C ALA A 730 -10.26 -42.69 -38.66
N ILE A 731 -10.77 -41.95 -37.67
CA ILE A 731 -10.75 -40.49 -37.65
C ILE A 731 -9.77 -40.03 -36.58
N TYR A 732 -8.84 -39.19 -36.98
CA TYR A 732 -7.87 -38.52 -36.13
C TYR A 732 -8.11 -37.01 -36.17
N GLY A 733 -7.83 -36.33 -35.06
CA GLY A 733 -8.05 -34.91 -34.89
C GLY A 733 -6.90 -34.16 -34.25
N ALA A 734 -6.97 -32.84 -34.39
CA ALA A 734 -6.14 -31.89 -33.67
C ALA A 734 -6.89 -31.25 -32.48
N ASP A 735 -6.28 -30.23 -31.90
CA ASP A 735 -6.74 -29.48 -30.74
C ASP A 735 -8.13 -28.87 -30.94
N GLY A 736 -8.47 -28.44 -32.16
CA GLY A 736 -9.78 -27.85 -32.48
C GLY A 736 -10.99 -28.78 -32.34
N ILE A 737 -10.79 -30.10 -32.23
CA ILE A 737 -11.85 -31.08 -31.93
C ILE A 737 -11.57 -31.91 -30.67
N ALA A 738 -10.52 -31.60 -29.90
CA ALA A 738 -10.02 -32.43 -28.79
C ALA A 738 -10.72 -32.14 -27.44
N GLU A 739 -12.05 -32.07 -27.46
CA GLU A 739 -12.86 -31.65 -26.32
C GLU A 739 -14.28 -32.27 -26.35
N GLU A 740 -14.89 -32.49 -25.18
CA GLU A 740 -16.15 -33.24 -25.02
C GLU A 740 -17.36 -32.55 -25.68
N GLY A 741 -17.34 -31.22 -25.75
CA GLY A 741 -18.32 -30.37 -26.42
C GLY A 741 -18.40 -30.58 -27.94
N LEU A 742 -17.44 -31.29 -28.56
CA LEU A 742 -17.52 -31.73 -29.95
C LEU A 742 -18.86 -32.41 -30.24
N ALA A 743 -19.36 -33.23 -29.31
CA ALA A 743 -20.58 -33.98 -29.47
C ALA A 743 -21.84 -33.28 -28.94
N ALA A 744 -21.74 -32.04 -28.44
CA ALA A 744 -22.84 -31.36 -27.76
C ALA A 744 -24.07 -31.20 -28.66
N ASP A 745 -23.85 -30.85 -29.93
CA ASP A 745 -24.90 -30.61 -30.92
C ASP A 745 -25.05 -31.74 -31.96
N MET A 746 -24.34 -32.86 -31.80
CA MET A 746 -24.47 -34.01 -32.68
C MET A 746 -25.82 -34.72 -32.48
N THR A 747 -26.43 -35.14 -33.58
CA THR A 747 -27.65 -35.95 -33.63
C THR A 747 -27.41 -37.36 -33.08
N ASP A 748 -26.23 -37.93 -33.36
CA ASP A 748 -25.79 -39.22 -32.85
C ASP A 748 -24.39 -39.09 -32.24
N LYS A 749 -24.35 -38.95 -30.90
CA LYS A 749 -23.10 -38.83 -30.15
C LYS A 749 -22.25 -40.09 -30.18
N SER A 750 -22.80 -41.26 -30.53
CA SER A 750 -22.01 -42.49 -30.60
C SER A 750 -21.02 -42.47 -31.77
N LEU A 751 -21.17 -41.53 -32.71
CA LEU A 751 -20.27 -41.39 -33.86
C LEU A 751 -18.86 -40.92 -33.49
N VAL A 752 -18.65 -40.40 -32.28
CA VAL A 752 -17.31 -40.04 -31.79
C VAL A 752 -16.55 -41.23 -31.20
N ASP A 753 -17.20 -42.38 -31.00
CA ASP A 753 -16.57 -43.55 -30.37
C ASP A 753 -15.33 -44.01 -31.16
N GLY A 754 -14.17 -44.02 -30.50
CA GLY A 754 -12.89 -44.41 -31.10
C GLY A 754 -12.21 -43.34 -31.97
N ILE A 755 -12.75 -42.11 -32.03
CA ILE A 755 -12.03 -40.97 -32.61
C ILE A 755 -10.85 -40.61 -31.70
N ILE A 756 -9.68 -40.39 -32.29
CA ILE A 756 -8.46 -40.03 -31.55
C ILE A 756 -8.10 -38.58 -31.88
N ALA A 757 -7.97 -37.71 -30.90
CA ALA A 757 -7.51 -36.34 -31.13
C ALA A 757 -6.33 -36.00 -30.24
N THR A 758 -5.52 -35.02 -30.64
CA THR A 758 -4.40 -34.54 -29.82
C THR A 758 -4.66 -33.12 -29.35
N LYS A 759 -4.19 -32.78 -28.15
CA LYS A 759 -4.11 -31.39 -27.68
C LYS A 759 -2.87 -31.18 -26.82
N PRO A 760 -2.33 -29.95 -26.74
CA PRO A 760 -1.26 -29.62 -25.81
C PRO A 760 -1.58 -30.09 -24.39
N ALA A 761 -0.57 -30.56 -23.68
CA ALA A 761 -0.68 -30.94 -22.27
C ALA A 761 0.54 -30.46 -21.50
N ALA A 762 0.33 -30.07 -20.24
CA ALA A 762 1.41 -29.78 -19.32
C ALA A 762 2.25 -31.04 -19.05
N ALA A 763 3.56 -30.87 -18.87
CA ALA A 763 4.42 -31.95 -18.41
C ALA A 763 4.33 -32.10 -16.88
N GLY A 764 4.24 -33.34 -16.40
CA GLY A 764 4.28 -33.65 -14.96
C GLY A 764 2.94 -33.48 -14.24
N ALA A 765 2.99 -33.52 -12.90
CA ALA A 765 1.82 -33.31 -12.06
C ALA A 765 1.47 -31.81 -11.99
N PRO A 766 0.17 -31.45 -11.90
CA PRO A 766 -0.24 -30.06 -11.78
C PRO A 766 0.39 -29.42 -10.54
N GLY A 767 0.92 -28.21 -10.72
CA GLY A 767 1.42 -27.37 -9.63
C GLY A 767 0.28 -26.78 -8.81
N GLU A 768 0.64 -26.09 -7.73
CA GLU A 768 -0.34 -25.48 -6.82
C GLU A 768 -1.22 -24.42 -7.51
N VAL A 769 -0.63 -23.59 -8.38
CA VAL A 769 -1.38 -22.60 -9.18
C VAL A 769 -2.42 -23.28 -10.09
N ALA A 770 -2.06 -24.39 -10.73
CA ALA A 770 -2.98 -25.16 -11.56
C ALA A 770 -4.13 -25.77 -10.75
N LEU A 771 -3.87 -26.30 -9.56
CA LEU A 771 -4.90 -26.84 -8.68
C LEU A 771 -5.84 -25.75 -8.14
N THR A 772 -5.29 -24.61 -7.73
CA THR A 772 -6.06 -23.46 -7.25
C THR A 772 -6.92 -22.88 -8.36
N PHE A 773 -6.35 -22.68 -9.55
CA PHE A 773 -7.12 -22.23 -10.71
C PHE A 773 -8.23 -23.22 -11.06
N ALA A 774 -7.94 -24.53 -11.10
CA ALA A 774 -8.96 -25.54 -11.39
C ALA A 774 -10.11 -25.50 -10.37
N TYR A 775 -9.81 -25.31 -9.09
CA TYR A 775 -10.83 -25.12 -8.05
C TYR A 775 -11.68 -23.86 -8.32
N LEU A 776 -11.05 -22.70 -8.50
CA LEU A 776 -11.77 -21.43 -8.75
C LEU A 776 -12.59 -21.49 -10.04
N CYS A 777 -12.03 -22.07 -11.09
CA CYS A 777 -12.69 -22.27 -12.38
C CYS A 777 -13.91 -23.19 -12.24
N SER A 778 -13.83 -24.24 -11.40
CA SER A 778 -14.97 -25.15 -11.14
C SER A 778 -16.17 -24.46 -10.48
N MET A 779 -15.96 -23.32 -9.82
CA MET A 779 -17.03 -22.52 -9.21
C MET A 779 -17.81 -21.69 -10.24
N SER A 780 -17.27 -21.53 -11.46
CA SER A 780 -17.93 -20.86 -12.58
C SER A 780 -18.31 -21.88 -13.66
N PRO A 781 -19.62 -22.09 -13.95
CA PRO A 781 -20.04 -22.98 -15.02
C PRO A 781 -19.42 -22.63 -16.38
N ASP A 782 -19.27 -21.33 -16.67
CA ASP A 782 -18.68 -20.84 -17.91
C ASP A 782 -17.19 -21.22 -18.01
N CYS A 783 -16.45 -21.11 -16.90
CA CYS A 783 -15.03 -21.49 -16.88
C CYS A 783 -14.86 -23.02 -16.95
N ALA A 784 -15.63 -23.76 -16.15
CA ALA A 784 -15.55 -25.22 -16.08
C ALA A 784 -15.89 -25.90 -17.42
N GLY A 785 -16.81 -25.31 -18.20
CA GLY A 785 -17.16 -25.79 -19.55
C GLY A 785 -16.33 -25.17 -20.68
N GLY A 786 -15.37 -24.29 -20.36
CA GLY A 786 -14.54 -23.62 -21.36
C GLY A 786 -13.31 -24.42 -21.76
N ILE A 787 -12.78 -24.14 -22.96
CA ILE A 787 -11.46 -24.59 -23.41
C ILE A 787 -10.43 -23.48 -23.21
N TYR A 788 -9.14 -23.83 -23.19
CA TYR A 788 -8.02 -22.88 -23.00
C TYR A 788 -8.16 -21.91 -21.81
N THR A 789 -8.94 -22.27 -20.78
CA THR A 789 -9.23 -21.38 -19.65
C THR A 789 -8.00 -21.20 -18.76
N ALA A 790 -7.20 -22.25 -18.57
CA ALA A 790 -5.94 -22.16 -17.85
C ALA A 790 -4.92 -21.27 -18.59
N GLU A 791 -4.86 -21.37 -19.91
CA GLU A 791 -4.01 -20.57 -20.78
C GLU A 791 -4.46 -19.11 -20.83
N ALA A 792 -5.77 -18.84 -20.83
CA ALA A 792 -6.31 -17.49 -20.73
C ALA A 792 -5.95 -16.85 -19.39
N PHE A 793 -6.02 -17.62 -18.30
CA PHE A 793 -5.57 -17.19 -16.97
C PHE A 793 -4.06 -16.85 -16.98
N ASP A 794 -3.23 -17.73 -17.56
CA ASP A 794 -1.77 -17.51 -17.62
C ASP A 794 -1.39 -16.31 -18.48
N ALA A 795 -2.03 -16.13 -19.63
CA ALA A 795 -1.75 -14.98 -20.49
C ALA A 795 -2.10 -13.65 -19.79
N VAL A 796 -3.23 -13.58 -19.08
CA VAL A 796 -3.61 -12.38 -18.31
C VAL A 796 -2.64 -12.11 -17.17
N THR A 797 -2.32 -13.13 -16.37
CA THR A 797 -1.39 -12.96 -15.24
C THR A 797 -0.01 -12.53 -15.73
N ILE A 798 0.56 -13.18 -16.76
CA ILE A 798 1.85 -12.77 -17.36
C ILE A 798 1.82 -11.30 -17.80
N VAL A 799 0.77 -10.85 -18.50
CA VAL A 799 0.68 -9.44 -18.94
C VAL A 799 0.55 -8.49 -17.74
N ALA A 800 -0.23 -8.85 -16.71
CA ALA A 800 -0.39 -8.04 -15.51
C ALA A 800 0.93 -7.87 -14.74
N PHE A 801 1.65 -8.97 -14.48
CA PHE A 801 2.92 -8.94 -13.77
C PHE A 801 4.05 -8.31 -14.60
N ALA A 802 4.03 -8.44 -15.92
CA ALA A 802 4.95 -7.73 -16.79
C ALA A 802 4.72 -6.21 -16.71
N ALA A 803 3.46 -5.77 -16.69
CA ALA A 803 3.12 -4.37 -16.51
C ALA A 803 3.55 -3.85 -15.14
N PHE A 804 3.30 -4.63 -14.08
CA PHE A 804 3.76 -4.33 -12.72
C PHE A 804 5.28 -4.16 -12.66
N THR A 805 6.02 -5.10 -13.27
CA THR A 805 7.49 -5.06 -13.36
C THR A 805 7.98 -3.81 -14.09
N ALA A 806 7.30 -3.42 -15.18
CA ALA A 806 7.65 -2.22 -15.94
C ALA A 806 7.35 -0.92 -15.17
N LEU A 807 6.30 -0.88 -14.35
CA LEU A 807 6.02 0.25 -13.45
C LEU A 807 7.12 0.44 -12.40
N ALA A 808 7.59 -0.66 -11.80
CA ALA A 808 8.70 -0.64 -10.86
C ALA A 808 10.07 -0.32 -11.51
N ASN A 809 10.18 -0.45 -12.84
CA ASN A 809 11.41 -0.24 -13.60
C ASN A 809 11.19 0.71 -14.79
N PRO A 810 11.08 2.04 -14.56
CA PRO A 810 10.81 3.00 -15.62
C PRO A 810 11.81 2.90 -16.78
N GLY A 811 11.29 2.68 -17.99
CA GLY A 811 12.08 2.54 -19.22
C GLY A 811 12.36 1.11 -19.68
N LEU A 812 11.89 0.09 -18.94
CA LEU A 812 11.87 -1.29 -19.41
C LEU A 812 10.91 -1.42 -20.62
N ASP A 813 11.39 -2.01 -21.71
CA ASP A 813 10.56 -2.30 -22.89
C ASP A 813 9.48 -3.32 -22.56
N ALA A 814 8.25 -3.08 -23.01
CA ALA A 814 7.09 -3.92 -22.67
C ALA A 814 7.24 -5.37 -23.19
N ASN A 815 7.86 -5.58 -24.36
CA ASN A 815 8.11 -6.93 -24.87
C ASN A 815 9.18 -7.63 -24.04
N MET A 816 10.20 -6.91 -23.59
CA MET A 816 11.20 -7.46 -22.67
C MET A 816 10.60 -7.81 -21.31
N ALA A 817 9.67 -6.99 -20.80
CA ALA A 817 8.95 -7.28 -19.57
C ALA A 817 8.13 -8.58 -19.70
N VAL A 818 7.32 -8.72 -20.76
CA VAL A 818 6.54 -9.95 -21.03
C VAL A 818 7.46 -11.15 -21.20
N ALA A 819 8.51 -11.02 -22.02
CA ALA A 819 9.47 -12.10 -22.25
C ALA A 819 10.15 -12.55 -20.96
N GLY A 820 10.52 -11.62 -20.08
CA GLY A 820 11.18 -11.88 -18.80
C GLY A 820 10.24 -12.47 -17.76
N THR A 821 9.03 -11.93 -17.60
CA THR A 821 8.01 -12.45 -16.68
C THR A 821 7.59 -13.87 -17.06
N GLY A 822 7.47 -14.18 -18.35
CA GLY A 822 7.12 -15.51 -18.83
C GLY A 822 8.26 -16.52 -18.88
N GLN A 823 9.41 -16.29 -18.22
CA GLN A 823 10.47 -17.30 -18.09
C GLN A 823 10.24 -18.14 -16.83
N GLU A 824 10.17 -19.46 -16.98
CA GLU A 824 9.92 -20.41 -15.88
C GLU A 824 8.66 -20.07 -15.06
N TRP A 825 7.68 -19.45 -15.72
CA TRP A 825 6.43 -19.02 -15.13
C TRP A 825 5.62 -20.22 -14.67
N ASN A 826 5.30 -20.29 -13.38
CA ASN A 826 4.48 -21.36 -12.81
C ASN A 826 2.99 -21.04 -13.02
N GLY A 827 2.45 -21.49 -14.15
CA GLY A 827 1.09 -21.19 -14.59
C GLY A 827 0.06 -22.27 -14.28
N ALA A 828 -1.22 -21.92 -14.50
CA ALA A 828 -2.34 -22.85 -14.42
C ALA A 828 -2.31 -23.91 -15.53
N SER A 829 -1.78 -23.57 -16.71
CA SER A 829 -1.59 -24.49 -17.84
C SER A 829 -0.24 -25.24 -17.81
N GLY A 830 0.53 -25.06 -16.74
CA GLY A 830 1.86 -25.63 -16.55
C GLY A 830 2.97 -24.58 -16.56
N THR A 831 4.22 -25.04 -16.60
CA THR A 831 5.37 -24.13 -16.64
C THR A 831 5.54 -23.52 -18.03
N ILE A 832 5.53 -22.19 -18.10
CA ILE A 832 5.68 -21.41 -19.33
C ILE A 832 7.10 -20.82 -19.39
N SER A 833 7.77 -20.99 -20.53
CA SER A 833 9.06 -20.36 -20.82
C SER A 833 9.09 -19.90 -22.27
N PHE A 834 9.04 -18.58 -22.50
CA PHE A 834 9.07 -18.05 -23.86
C PHE A 834 10.45 -18.25 -24.52
N LEU A 835 10.43 -18.77 -25.74
CA LEU A 835 11.55 -18.78 -26.67
C LEU A 835 11.79 -17.37 -27.23
N ALA A 836 12.95 -17.18 -27.88
CA ALA A 836 13.32 -15.89 -28.46
C ALA A 836 12.34 -15.37 -29.54
N ASN A 837 11.51 -16.24 -30.11
CA ASN A 837 10.47 -15.87 -31.07
C ASN A 837 9.07 -15.74 -30.44
N GLY A 838 8.94 -15.79 -29.11
CA GLY A 838 7.68 -15.66 -28.38
C GLY A 838 6.86 -16.94 -28.23
N ASP A 839 7.29 -18.05 -28.83
CA ASP A 839 6.66 -19.37 -28.67
C ASP A 839 7.00 -20.00 -27.32
N VAL A 840 6.22 -20.99 -26.90
CA VAL A 840 6.61 -21.93 -25.84
C VAL A 840 7.07 -23.27 -26.42
N PRO A 841 8.03 -23.96 -25.78
CA PRO A 841 8.33 -25.35 -26.10
C PRO A 841 7.09 -26.25 -25.92
N ALA A 842 6.95 -27.29 -26.75
CA ALA A 842 5.98 -28.33 -26.48
C ALA A 842 6.42 -29.18 -25.29
N ALA A 843 5.74 -29.03 -24.15
CA ALA A 843 5.99 -29.83 -22.94
C ALA A 843 5.50 -31.27 -23.08
N GLY A 844 4.39 -31.45 -23.81
CA GLY A 844 3.78 -32.73 -24.15
C GLY A 844 2.43 -32.53 -24.83
N PHE A 845 1.85 -33.63 -25.30
CA PHE A 845 0.50 -33.66 -25.87
C PHE A 845 -0.29 -34.79 -25.23
N CYS A 846 -1.54 -34.49 -24.88
CA CYS A 846 -2.55 -35.51 -24.64
C CYS A 846 -2.91 -36.14 -26.00
N ILE A 847 -2.92 -37.47 -26.05
CA ILE A 847 -3.49 -38.25 -27.15
C ILE A 847 -4.76 -38.89 -26.58
N GLY A 848 -5.88 -38.19 -26.76
CA GLY A 848 -7.15 -38.61 -26.21
C GLY A 848 -7.98 -39.43 -27.19
N GLU A 849 -8.71 -40.39 -26.65
CA GLU A 849 -9.69 -41.20 -27.37
C GLU A 849 -11.09 -40.84 -26.86
N PHE A 850 -12.00 -40.62 -27.79
CA PHE A 850 -13.40 -40.36 -27.49
C PHE A 850 -14.14 -41.66 -27.20
N SER A 851 -14.99 -41.64 -26.17
CA SER A 851 -15.92 -42.73 -25.88
C SER A 851 -17.32 -42.22 -25.57
N HIS A 852 -18.34 -42.99 -25.95
CA HIS A 852 -19.75 -42.67 -25.67
C HIS A 852 -20.36 -43.66 -24.68
N ASP A 853 -20.85 -43.16 -23.55
CA ASP A 853 -21.70 -43.94 -22.64
C ASP A 853 -23.16 -43.86 -23.08
N ALA A 854 -23.62 -44.88 -23.80
CA ALA A 854 -25.00 -44.99 -24.25
C ALA A 854 -26.06 -44.99 -23.12
N SER A 855 -25.68 -45.25 -21.87
CA SER A 855 -26.61 -45.26 -20.73
C SER A 855 -26.89 -43.86 -20.19
N ALA A 856 -25.89 -42.98 -20.24
CA ALA A 856 -25.98 -41.59 -19.78
C ALA A 856 -26.09 -40.59 -20.95
N ASP A 857 -25.86 -41.04 -22.19
CA ASP A 857 -25.71 -40.21 -23.39
C ASP A 857 -24.65 -39.11 -23.24
N THR A 858 -23.56 -39.47 -22.55
CA THR A 858 -22.40 -38.62 -22.28
C THR A 858 -21.20 -39.07 -23.10
N VAL A 859 -20.40 -38.11 -23.54
CA VAL A 859 -19.13 -38.34 -24.23
C VAL A 859 -18.00 -38.03 -23.27
N SER A 860 -16.98 -38.88 -23.26
CA SER A 860 -15.71 -38.61 -22.58
C SER A 860 -14.60 -38.42 -23.61
N TYR A 861 -13.63 -37.59 -23.27
CA TYR A 861 -12.37 -37.46 -24.00
C TYR A 861 -11.21 -37.80 -23.07
N ASP A 862 -10.74 -39.05 -23.15
CA ASP A 862 -9.80 -39.60 -22.17
C ASP A 862 -8.39 -39.67 -22.75
N CYS A 863 -7.43 -38.99 -22.09
CA CYS A 863 -6.00 -39.01 -22.43
C CYS A 863 -5.36 -40.37 -22.08
N THR A 864 -5.68 -41.42 -22.84
CA THR A 864 -5.16 -42.79 -22.63
C THR A 864 -3.70 -42.96 -23.04
N ARG A 865 -3.22 -42.09 -23.93
CA ARG A 865 -1.83 -41.98 -24.36
C ARG A 865 -1.34 -40.55 -24.19
N SER A 866 -0.03 -40.38 -24.08
CA SER A 866 0.62 -39.07 -24.11
C SER A 866 1.83 -39.10 -25.04
N TRP A 867 2.20 -37.94 -25.57
CA TRP A 867 3.43 -37.76 -26.33
C TRP A 867 4.29 -36.73 -25.61
N ASP A 868 5.59 -36.98 -25.47
CA ASP A 868 6.55 -35.99 -25.02
C ASP A 868 7.85 -36.02 -25.84
N PRO A 869 8.62 -34.92 -25.91
CA PRO A 869 9.84 -34.84 -26.74
C PRO A 869 10.95 -35.84 -26.36
N VAL A 870 10.93 -36.40 -25.14
CA VAL A 870 11.96 -37.30 -24.61
C VAL A 870 11.61 -38.75 -24.87
N ASN A 871 10.36 -39.15 -24.60
CA ASN A 871 9.91 -40.54 -24.63
C ASN A 871 9.07 -40.89 -25.87
N GLY A 872 8.64 -39.91 -26.66
CA GLY A 872 7.67 -40.11 -27.74
C GLY A 872 6.31 -40.53 -27.17
N ILE A 873 5.62 -41.45 -27.84
CA ILE A 873 4.31 -41.94 -27.40
C ILE A 873 4.46 -42.88 -26.19
N THR A 874 3.76 -42.58 -25.11
CA THR A 874 3.63 -43.41 -23.91
C THR A 874 2.16 -43.68 -23.60
N THR A 875 1.90 -44.76 -22.86
CA THR A 875 0.56 -45.13 -22.36
C THR A 875 0.50 -44.84 -20.87
N ALA A 876 -0.62 -44.27 -20.42
CA ALA A 876 -0.87 -43.97 -19.00
C ALA A 876 -0.85 -45.23 -18.10
#